data_AF-A0AAE0C786-F1
#
_entry.id   AF-A0AAE0C786-F1
#
_cell.length_a   1.000
_cell.length_b   1.000
_cell.length_c   1.000
_cell.angle_alpha   90.00
_cell.angle_beta   90.00
_cell.angle_gamma   90.00
#
_symmetry.space_group_name_H-M   'P 1'
#
loop_
_entity.id
_entity.type
_entity.pdbx_description
1 polymer ?
#
loop_
_entity_poly.entity_id
_entity_poly.type
_entity_poly.pdbx_seq_one_letter_code
_entity_poly.pdbx_strand_id
1 'polypeptide(L)'
;MIRSYLGEHAPERLKGFSVSDSWTKALLYSINLTPRKGTSNRKEPSDWEEQIELMVLQIAYIAEKENIPPALITAFDHTGLQIMPVRNQTWAEVNADTVPLMHLDDYRQITGVVAEAMNDDMGGVVLGMQLVYQGTTDKCLPARDIRNNGDFPAVYSPGVMAYPMTYTYNHWADEETNMELFEALIIPYLQQTKVRLSLPPDQKAITLLDCWPVQKTASFRSRVKTRYPWLLLRYIPPKCTGKGQKFDVDGGGIVKPKIVARAQKYVESEFTRQMKEGIPADKVNVDVRLGTIKQRHLYWVKESMTEFAANMPARKKGWEKTRVPNAFTDAYKARARELHAQGKLFPPLPVPADDEEQPDPASDDISNEEQGVDSDDEEEGELELADMTLQPCEDDSEWKDGVKVKRKAACWRYVMCKFSEFQLEKIERVYCKISGPDFTVEHSGNTSNMRSHLTHVHKDVFCEMVSSAAGNGTGGGDGERARLVRGGKKHGHRLREESLLAEKILPSIAGDIWSEGGIAIFGIPVYWLTADGKCLERLLAAIPFSVVRHTADEIILATKRACSLMGIGSFIEGESPFDTVSDFVHATTSDSASNIVSGWKCFDGHECNCHIIALAVIKYLESPGVCNAIKKLRGMTTHFNHSVIGRHLLHDCQAKYELTSTSPPQDNATPGGWKGAFLMAEWKEAVQLYDVEHPKKAATAVNNPDGTKYGDHQMSGCDWDVVRESTYYVLCQHAAAIDLLQVTKTVTVSSILPVIGGRIYKVDPC
;
A
#
# COMPACT_ATOMS: atom_id res chain seq x y z
N MET A 1 5.94 -13.47 30.46
CA MET A 1 5.31 -12.59 31.48
C MET A 1 4.89 -13.32 32.76
N ILE A 2 3.94 -14.27 32.77
CA ILE A 2 3.53 -15.01 33.99
C ILE A 2 4.73 -15.64 34.73
N ARG A 3 5.66 -16.25 33.97
CA ARG A 3 6.92 -16.79 34.51
C ARG A 3 7.75 -15.75 35.25
N SER A 4 7.94 -14.57 34.66
CA SER A 4 8.70 -13.46 35.27
C SER A 4 8.02 -12.94 36.54
N TYR A 5 6.70 -12.74 36.49
CA TYR A 5 5.93 -12.26 37.64
C TYR A 5 5.97 -13.24 38.82
N LEU A 6 5.77 -14.54 38.56
CA LEU A 6 5.89 -15.57 39.60
C LEU A 6 7.32 -15.70 40.11
N GLY A 7 8.34 -15.54 39.27
CA GLY A 7 9.73 -15.57 39.73
C GLY A 7 10.06 -14.46 40.75
N GLU A 8 9.41 -13.30 40.63
CA GLU A 8 9.71 -12.12 41.46
C GLU A 8 8.75 -11.96 42.65
N HIS A 9 7.48 -12.30 42.48
CA HIS A 9 6.42 -12.12 43.47
C HIS A 9 5.89 -13.43 44.06
N ALA A 10 6.51 -14.58 43.76
CA ALA A 10 6.13 -15.85 44.38
C ALA A 10 6.21 -15.75 45.91
N PRO A 11 5.13 -16.15 46.62
CA PRO A 11 5.20 -16.43 48.05
C PRO A 11 6.35 -17.41 48.35
N GLU A 12 6.97 -17.31 49.53
CA GLU A 12 8.07 -18.17 50.01
C GLU A 12 7.88 -19.67 49.69
N ARG A 13 6.65 -20.16 49.85
CA ARG A 13 6.20 -21.53 49.57
C ARG A 13 6.25 -21.98 48.10
N LEU A 14 6.43 -21.05 47.16
CA LEU A 14 6.62 -21.31 45.73
C LEU A 14 8.07 -21.09 45.28
N LYS A 15 9.01 -20.79 46.19
CA LYS A 15 10.44 -20.75 45.85
C LYS A 15 10.90 -22.14 45.40
N GLY A 16 11.45 -22.23 44.18
CA GLY A 16 11.88 -23.49 43.55
C GLY A 16 10.81 -24.14 42.64
N PHE A 17 9.60 -23.59 42.58
CA PHE A 17 8.58 -24.03 41.62
C PHE A 17 8.94 -23.56 40.20
N SER A 18 9.16 -24.49 39.27
CA SER A 18 9.39 -24.15 37.87
C SER A 18 8.07 -24.20 37.08
N VAL A 19 7.73 -23.08 36.45
CA VAL A 19 6.52 -22.94 35.65
C VAL A 19 6.72 -23.58 34.27
N SER A 20 6.24 -24.81 34.07
CA SER A 20 6.30 -25.49 32.76
C SER A 20 5.31 -24.88 31.75
N ASP A 21 5.51 -25.14 30.45
CA ASP A 21 4.55 -24.74 29.41
C ASP A 21 3.19 -25.41 29.64
N SER A 22 3.18 -26.68 30.04
CA SER A 22 1.97 -27.43 30.37
C SER A 22 1.19 -26.82 31.54
N TRP A 23 1.87 -26.44 32.62
CA TRP A 23 1.23 -25.76 33.75
C TRP A 23 0.67 -24.40 33.35
N THR A 24 1.41 -23.65 32.52
CA THR A 24 0.97 -22.34 32.04
C THR A 24 -0.30 -22.46 31.19
N LYS A 25 -0.36 -23.45 30.28
CA LYS A 25 -1.58 -23.75 29.51
C LYS A 25 -2.74 -24.14 30.42
N ALA A 26 -2.51 -25.03 31.39
CA ALA A 26 -3.53 -25.46 32.34
C ALA A 26 -4.08 -24.30 33.17
N LEU A 27 -3.22 -23.39 33.64
CA LEU A 27 -3.63 -22.17 34.33
C LEU A 27 -4.48 -21.30 33.43
N LEU A 28 -4.05 -21.05 32.19
CA LEU A 28 -4.75 -20.16 31.25
C LEU A 28 -6.12 -20.73 30.86
N TYR A 29 -6.22 -22.05 30.68
CA TYR A 29 -7.52 -22.72 30.52
C TYR A 29 -8.39 -22.61 31.77
N SER A 30 -7.82 -22.74 32.97
CA SER A 30 -8.57 -22.64 34.23
C SER A 30 -9.16 -21.25 34.49
N ILE A 31 -8.66 -20.22 33.81
CA ILE A 31 -9.21 -18.86 33.83
C ILE A 31 -9.98 -18.51 32.55
N ASN A 32 -10.52 -19.52 31.85
CA ASN A 32 -11.33 -19.37 30.64
C ASN A 32 -10.62 -18.62 29.50
N LEU A 33 -9.32 -18.83 29.32
CA LEU A 33 -8.62 -18.33 28.15
C LEU A 33 -8.36 -19.46 27.14
N THR A 34 -8.54 -19.20 25.85
CA THR A 34 -8.25 -20.16 24.77
C THR A 34 -7.31 -19.56 23.70
N PRO A 35 -6.44 -20.37 23.08
CA PRO A 35 -5.61 -19.92 21.96
C PRO A 35 -6.45 -19.85 20.66
N ARG A 36 -6.23 -18.81 19.85
CA ARG A 36 -6.89 -18.63 18.53
C ARG A 36 -5.83 -18.45 17.44
N LYS A 37 -6.05 -19.01 16.25
CA LYS A 37 -5.16 -18.94 15.07
C LYS A 37 -5.95 -18.48 13.84
N GLY A 38 -5.33 -17.72 12.94
CA GLY A 38 -5.88 -17.47 11.60
C GLY A 38 -5.69 -18.67 10.68
N THR A 39 -6.66 -18.95 9.80
CA THR A 39 -6.57 -20.00 8.77
C THR A 39 -6.55 -19.38 7.37
N SER A 40 -5.69 -19.91 6.49
CA SER A 40 -5.63 -19.54 5.07
C SER A 40 -5.59 -20.78 4.17
N ASN A 41 -6.28 -20.73 3.04
CA ASN A 41 -6.31 -21.79 2.04
C ASN A 41 -4.99 -21.84 1.25
N ARG A 42 -4.42 -23.04 1.03
CA ARG A 42 -3.27 -23.25 0.15
C ARG A 42 -3.64 -22.92 -1.31
N LYS A 43 -2.79 -22.17 -2.00
CA LYS A 43 -2.94 -21.74 -3.42
C LYS A 43 -2.09 -22.57 -4.40
N GLU A 44 -1.79 -23.83 -4.09
CA GLU A 44 -0.93 -24.70 -4.94
C GLU A 44 -1.68 -25.14 -6.22
N PRO A 45 -1.07 -25.11 -7.42
CA PRO A 45 -1.66 -25.69 -8.63
C PRO A 45 -1.87 -27.19 -8.50
N SER A 46 -2.88 -27.77 -9.16
CA SER A 46 -3.13 -29.21 -9.10
C SER A 46 -2.02 -30.07 -9.72
N ASP A 47 -1.25 -29.50 -10.64
CA ASP A 47 -0.17 -30.13 -11.42
C ASP A 47 1.23 -29.78 -10.89
N TRP A 48 1.34 -29.25 -9.66
CA TRP A 48 2.61 -28.77 -9.10
C TRP A 48 3.73 -29.84 -9.12
N GLU A 49 3.39 -31.11 -8.92
CA GLU A 49 4.37 -32.21 -8.93
C GLU A 49 5.02 -32.37 -10.30
N GLU A 50 4.23 -32.26 -11.37
CA GLU A 50 4.66 -32.41 -12.75
C GLU A 50 5.52 -31.21 -13.17
N GLN A 51 5.15 -30.01 -12.71
CA GLN A 51 5.94 -28.80 -12.95
C GLN A 51 7.31 -28.86 -12.25
N ILE A 52 7.36 -29.29 -10.98
CA ILE A 52 8.62 -29.47 -10.25
C ILE A 52 9.45 -30.57 -10.90
N GLU A 53 8.85 -31.70 -11.25
CA GLU A 53 9.54 -32.80 -11.92
C GLU A 53 10.17 -32.36 -13.25
N LEU A 54 9.44 -31.60 -14.06
CA LEU A 54 9.95 -31.04 -15.31
C LEU A 54 11.14 -30.10 -15.07
N MET A 55 11.05 -29.21 -14.07
CA MET A 55 12.15 -28.33 -13.68
C MET A 55 13.41 -29.14 -13.30
N VAL A 56 13.27 -30.18 -12.49
CA VAL A 56 14.38 -31.04 -12.07
C VAL A 56 14.99 -31.78 -13.27
N LEU A 57 14.17 -32.29 -14.20
CA LEU A 57 14.65 -32.92 -15.43
C LEU A 57 15.40 -31.93 -16.34
N GLN A 58 14.94 -30.68 -16.43
CA GLN A 58 15.66 -29.62 -17.14
C GLN A 58 17.03 -29.34 -16.51
N ILE A 59 17.10 -29.27 -15.18
CA ILE A 59 18.36 -29.13 -14.45
C ILE A 59 19.27 -30.33 -14.72
N ALA A 60 18.74 -31.55 -14.69
CA ALA A 60 19.50 -32.79 -14.95
C ALA A 60 20.17 -32.77 -16.32
N TYR A 61 19.41 -32.42 -17.36
CA TYR A 61 19.93 -32.33 -18.73
C TYR A 61 21.03 -31.28 -18.87
N ILE A 62 20.83 -30.09 -18.30
CA ILE A 62 21.79 -28.98 -18.40
C ILE A 62 23.05 -29.30 -17.60
N ALA A 63 22.90 -29.82 -16.39
CA ALA A 63 24.01 -30.17 -15.53
C ALA A 63 24.88 -31.27 -16.16
N GLU A 64 24.25 -32.27 -16.80
CA GLU A 64 24.98 -33.29 -17.56
C GLU A 64 25.67 -32.71 -18.79
N LYS A 65 24.95 -31.95 -19.61
CA LYS A 65 25.49 -31.39 -20.87
C LYS A 65 26.67 -30.45 -20.64
N GLU A 66 26.60 -29.62 -19.61
CA GLU A 66 27.59 -28.59 -19.30
C GLU A 66 28.56 -29.01 -18.18
N ASN A 67 28.50 -30.28 -17.74
CA ASN A 67 29.31 -30.84 -16.65
C ASN A 67 29.25 -30.00 -15.35
N ILE A 68 28.08 -29.53 -14.96
CA ILE A 68 27.88 -28.70 -13.77
C ILE A 68 27.84 -29.61 -12.54
N PRO A 69 28.80 -29.51 -11.59
CA PRO A 69 28.73 -30.27 -10.35
C PRO A 69 27.68 -29.69 -9.39
N PRO A 70 27.19 -30.48 -8.41
CA PRO A 70 26.24 -30.02 -7.39
C PRO A 70 26.62 -28.70 -6.73
N ALA A 71 27.91 -28.51 -6.40
CA ALA A 71 28.41 -27.31 -5.74
C ALA A 71 28.34 -26.03 -6.61
N LEU A 72 27.98 -26.10 -7.88
CA LEU A 72 27.71 -24.94 -8.75
C LEU A 72 26.20 -24.70 -8.97
N ILE A 73 25.34 -25.29 -8.15
CA ILE A 73 23.93 -24.93 -8.04
C ILE A 73 23.73 -24.04 -6.82
N THR A 74 23.25 -22.82 -7.06
CA THR A 74 22.80 -21.89 -6.02
C THR A 74 21.30 -21.67 -6.09
N ALA A 75 20.70 -21.26 -4.98
CA ALA A 75 19.32 -20.82 -4.88
C ALA A 75 19.27 -19.58 -3.99
N PHE A 76 18.33 -18.68 -4.26
CA PHE A 76 18.03 -17.61 -3.32
C PHE A 76 16.54 -17.29 -3.30
N ASP A 77 16.11 -16.74 -2.17
CA ASP A 77 14.71 -16.49 -1.91
C ASP A 77 14.48 -15.23 -1.09
N HIS A 78 13.36 -14.56 -1.33
CA HIS A 78 12.99 -13.33 -0.64
C HIS A 78 11.99 -13.64 0.47
N THR A 79 12.17 -13.05 1.64
CA THR A 79 11.25 -13.26 2.75
C THR A 79 11.03 -11.99 3.57
N GLY A 80 9.79 -11.76 3.98
CA GLY A 80 9.46 -10.70 4.93
C GLY A 80 9.98 -11.04 6.32
N LEU A 81 10.75 -10.12 6.92
CA LEU A 81 11.24 -10.19 8.29
C LEU A 81 10.64 -9.02 9.08
N GLN A 82 9.64 -9.31 9.91
CA GLN A 82 9.12 -8.31 10.85
C GLN A 82 10.22 -7.87 11.81
N ILE A 83 10.38 -6.55 11.96
CA ILE A 83 11.42 -5.97 12.82
C ILE A 83 11.14 -6.30 14.29
N MET A 84 9.87 -6.27 14.68
CA MET A 84 9.40 -6.69 16.00
C MET A 84 8.34 -7.79 15.81
N PRO A 85 8.76 -9.05 15.64
CA PRO A 85 7.81 -10.12 15.40
C PRO A 85 7.02 -10.42 16.68
N VAL A 86 5.71 -10.24 16.61
CA VAL A 86 4.75 -10.70 17.62
C VAL A 86 4.06 -11.96 17.12
N ARG A 87 3.77 -12.91 17.99
CA ARG A 87 2.97 -14.09 17.59
C ARG A 87 1.54 -13.62 17.33
N ASN A 88 0.93 -14.10 16.25
CA ASN A 88 -0.50 -13.95 15.96
C ASN A 88 -1.41 -14.79 16.88
N GLN A 89 -0.89 -15.19 18.04
CA GLN A 89 -1.60 -15.99 19.03
C GLN A 89 -1.49 -15.29 20.37
N THR A 90 -2.63 -15.14 21.02
CA THR A 90 -2.72 -14.70 22.41
C THR A 90 -3.78 -15.50 23.14
N TRP A 91 -3.80 -15.34 24.45
CA TRP A 91 -4.81 -15.89 25.32
C TRP A 91 -5.87 -14.83 25.57
N ALA A 92 -7.13 -15.16 25.26
CA ALA A 92 -8.28 -14.27 25.39
C ALA A 92 -9.44 -15.00 26.03
N GLU A 93 -10.33 -14.25 26.69
CA GLU A 93 -11.54 -14.81 27.30
C GLU A 93 -12.34 -15.61 26.26
N VAL A 94 -12.91 -16.75 26.69
CA VAL A 94 -13.85 -17.51 25.88
C VAL A 94 -15.00 -16.58 25.46
N ASN A 95 -15.23 -16.46 24.14
CA ASN A 95 -16.20 -15.57 23.50
C ASN A 95 -15.84 -14.07 23.44
N ALA A 96 -14.57 -13.69 23.67
CA ALA A 96 -14.15 -12.32 23.41
C ALA A 96 -14.20 -12.00 21.90
N ASP A 97 -14.99 -10.99 21.52
CA ASP A 97 -15.14 -10.55 20.13
C ASP A 97 -13.91 -9.80 19.60
N THR A 98 -13.11 -9.19 20.49
CA THR A 98 -11.88 -8.47 20.14
C THR A 98 -10.80 -8.74 21.18
N VAL A 99 -9.58 -9.01 20.71
CA VAL A 99 -8.43 -9.24 21.59
C VAL A 99 -7.33 -8.24 21.28
N PRO A 100 -7.14 -7.21 22.12
CA PRO A 100 -6.08 -6.25 21.91
C PRO A 100 -4.73 -6.92 22.16
N LEU A 101 -3.89 -6.94 21.13
CA LEU A 101 -2.53 -7.44 21.19
C LEU A 101 -1.56 -6.27 21.08
N MET A 102 -0.76 -6.05 22.12
CA MET A 102 0.26 -4.99 22.08
C MET A 102 1.24 -5.26 20.93
N HIS A 103 1.45 -4.22 20.11
CA HIS A 103 2.31 -4.24 18.92
C HIS A 103 1.84 -5.12 17.76
N LEU A 104 0.57 -5.55 17.72
CA LEU A 104 0.04 -6.22 16.51
C LEU A 104 -0.13 -5.27 15.33
N ASP A 105 -0.29 -3.97 15.61
CA ASP A 105 -0.32 -2.91 14.61
C ASP A 105 1.09 -2.52 14.11
N ASP A 106 2.14 -3.18 14.62
CA ASP A 106 3.52 -2.95 14.20
C ASP A 106 3.87 -3.79 12.96
N TYR A 107 3.44 -3.29 11.80
CA TYR A 107 3.70 -3.92 10.50
C TYR A 107 5.10 -3.62 9.93
N ARG A 108 6.01 -3.04 10.72
CA ARG A 108 7.34 -2.67 10.22
C ARG A 108 8.14 -3.94 9.91
N GLN A 109 8.52 -4.09 8.64
CA GLN A 109 9.26 -5.23 8.14
C GLN A 109 10.44 -4.79 7.26
N ILE A 110 11.37 -5.71 7.07
CA ILE A 110 12.45 -5.63 6.08
C ILE A 110 12.38 -6.85 5.18
N THR A 111 12.98 -6.78 4.00
CA THR A 111 13.12 -7.96 3.14
C THR A 111 14.48 -8.61 3.41
N GLY A 112 14.47 -9.87 3.84
CA GLY A 112 15.65 -10.72 3.91
C GLY A 112 15.74 -11.60 2.67
N VAL A 113 16.88 -11.60 1.98
CA VAL A 113 17.12 -12.45 0.82
C VAL A 113 18.18 -13.48 1.14
N VAL A 114 17.76 -14.73 1.34
CA VAL A 114 18.66 -15.82 1.74
C VAL A 114 19.25 -16.46 0.51
N ALA A 115 20.57 -16.61 0.49
CA ALA A 115 21.28 -17.33 -0.55
C ALA A 115 21.91 -18.61 0.01
N GLU A 116 21.65 -19.71 -0.68
CA GLU A 116 22.21 -21.03 -0.38
C GLU A 116 22.83 -21.63 -1.64
N ALA A 117 23.83 -22.48 -1.45
CA ALA A 117 24.35 -23.34 -2.49
C ALA A 117 24.10 -24.80 -2.12
N MET A 118 24.01 -25.67 -3.11
CA MET A 118 24.19 -27.10 -2.86
C MET A 118 25.68 -27.39 -2.64
N ASN A 119 26.03 -28.50 -2.00
CA ASN A 119 27.43 -28.92 -1.80
C ASN A 119 27.63 -30.34 -2.32
N ASP A 120 28.85 -30.84 -2.21
CA ASP A 120 29.23 -32.17 -2.73
C ASP A 120 28.41 -33.31 -2.05
N ASP A 121 27.97 -33.10 -0.81
CA ASP A 121 27.10 -34.03 -0.06
C ASP A 121 25.59 -33.76 -0.24
N MET A 122 25.22 -32.83 -1.12
CA MET A 122 23.84 -32.36 -1.35
C MET A 122 23.12 -31.77 -0.11
N GLY A 123 23.84 -31.52 0.99
CA GLY A 123 23.35 -30.88 2.22
C GLY A 123 23.40 -29.35 2.21
N GLY A 124 24.05 -28.79 1.19
CA GLY A 124 24.15 -27.36 0.92
C GLY A 124 25.12 -26.58 1.81
N VAL A 125 25.23 -25.27 1.55
CA VAL A 125 25.97 -24.27 2.31
C VAL A 125 25.16 -22.99 2.30
N VAL A 126 24.93 -22.40 3.48
CA VAL A 126 24.31 -21.07 3.59
C VAL A 126 25.36 -20.01 3.29
N LEU A 127 25.12 -19.20 2.26
CA LEU A 127 26.06 -18.15 1.82
C LEU A 127 25.89 -16.87 2.65
N GLY A 128 24.66 -16.57 3.02
CA GLY A 128 24.34 -15.34 3.72
C GLY A 128 22.88 -14.92 3.55
N MET A 129 22.59 -13.73 4.06
CA MET A 129 21.29 -13.09 3.89
C MET A 129 21.48 -11.60 3.59
N GLN A 130 21.07 -11.16 2.40
CA GLN A 130 20.97 -9.72 2.11
C GLN A 130 19.79 -9.14 2.90
N LEU A 131 19.96 -7.95 3.44
CA LEU A 131 18.91 -7.24 4.19
C LEU A 131 18.58 -5.93 3.47
N VAL A 132 17.35 -5.82 2.98
CA VAL A 132 16.82 -4.63 2.32
C VAL A 132 15.92 -3.89 3.29
N TYR A 133 16.36 -2.72 3.73
CA TYR A 133 15.63 -1.85 4.66
C TYR A 133 14.77 -0.84 3.92
N GLN A 134 13.71 -0.38 4.58
CA GLN A 134 12.91 0.74 4.09
C GLN A 134 13.65 2.07 4.30
N GLY A 135 13.86 2.84 3.23
CA GLY A 135 14.35 4.21 3.30
C GLY A 135 14.99 4.72 2.01
N THR A 136 15.53 5.93 2.07
CA THR A 136 16.17 6.61 0.93
C THR A 136 17.62 7.00 1.19
N THR A 137 18.13 6.75 2.41
CA THR A 137 19.48 7.13 2.82
C THR A 137 20.11 6.06 3.69
N ASP A 138 21.44 6.04 3.78
CA ASP A 138 22.22 5.12 4.62
C ASP A 138 21.81 5.13 6.12
N LYS A 139 21.15 6.21 6.59
CA LYS A 139 20.60 6.30 7.96
C LYS A 139 19.47 5.30 8.24
N CYS A 140 18.85 4.75 7.20
CA CYS A 140 17.84 3.72 7.37
C CYS A 140 18.43 2.33 7.64
N LEU A 141 19.74 2.15 7.46
CA LEU A 141 20.45 0.93 7.82
C LEU A 141 20.78 0.89 9.32
N PRO A 142 21.19 -0.28 9.86
CA PRO A 142 21.81 -0.35 11.16
C PRO A 142 23.01 0.59 11.28
N ALA A 143 23.33 0.99 12.52
CA ALA A 143 24.39 1.96 12.77
C ALA A 143 25.72 1.51 12.14
N ARG A 144 26.47 2.48 11.60
CA ARG A 144 27.66 2.22 10.77
C ARG A 144 28.77 1.51 11.53
N ASP A 145 28.90 1.79 12.83
CA ASP A 145 29.81 1.10 13.74
C ASP A 145 29.45 -0.39 13.88
N ILE A 146 28.17 -0.72 14.01
CA ILE A 146 27.70 -2.11 14.05
C ILE A 146 27.94 -2.81 12.71
N ARG A 147 27.64 -2.15 11.58
CA ARG A 147 27.86 -2.73 10.26
C ARG A 147 29.35 -3.02 9.97
N ASN A 148 30.25 -2.23 10.53
CA ASN A 148 31.69 -2.32 10.26
C ASN A 148 32.51 -2.96 11.39
N ASN A 149 31.86 -3.55 12.41
CA ASN A 149 32.56 -4.17 13.54
C ASN A 149 33.18 -5.54 13.21
N GLY A 150 33.00 -6.05 11.99
CA GLY A 150 33.47 -7.36 11.52
C GLY A 150 32.48 -8.52 11.71
N ASP A 151 31.38 -8.32 12.45
CA ASP A 151 30.35 -9.35 12.67
C ASP A 151 29.46 -9.59 11.46
N PHE A 152 29.41 -8.62 10.53
CA PHE A 152 28.49 -8.58 9.40
C PHE A 152 29.26 -8.30 8.10
N PRO A 153 30.08 -9.25 7.62
CA PRO A 153 30.82 -9.04 6.38
C PRO A 153 29.85 -8.85 5.21
N ALA A 154 30.07 -7.83 4.39
CA ALA A 154 29.17 -7.50 3.29
C ALA A 154 29.30 -8.45 2.09
N VAL A 155 30.42 -9.16 1.97
CA VAL A 155 30.75 -10.03 0.83
C VAL A 155 31.08 -11.42 1.33
N TYR A 156 30.59 -12.43 0.62
CA TYR A 156 30.82 -13.83 0.95
C TYR A 156 32.32 -14.19 0.96
N SER A 157 32.71 -14.98 1.95
CA SER A 157 34.01 -15.64 2.00
C SER A 157 33.88 -17.06 2.54
N PRO A 158 34.83 -17.98 2.24
CA PRO A 158 34.71 -19.38 2.63
C PRO A 158 34.56 -19.53 4.15
N GLY A 159 33.52 -20.22 4.58
CA GLY A 159 33.25 -20.47 6.00
C GLY A 159 32.64 -19.29 6.77
N VAL A 160 32.40 -18.14 6.13
CA VAL A 160 31.81 -16.97 6.77
C VAL A 160 30.59 -16.49 5.99
N MET A 161 29.42 -16.49 6.64
CA MET A 161 28.19 -15.96 6.05
C MET A 161 28.27 -14.45 5.92
N ALA A 162 27.78 -13.92 4.80
CA ALA A 162 27.73 -12.49 4.54
C ALA A 162 26.32 -11.90 4.74
N TYR A 163 26.30 -10.62 5.09
CA TYR A 163 25.10 -9.83 5.37
C TYR A 163 25.15 -8.50 4.63
N PRO A 164 25.11 -8.49 3.28
CA PRO A 164 25.02 -7.24 2.53
C PRO A 164 23.75 -6.50 2.93
N MET A 165 23.88 -5.24 3.32
CA MET A 165 22.75 -4.40 3.75
C MET A 165 22.56 -3.28 2.76
N THR A 166 21.34 -3.16 2.25
CA THR A 166 20.94 -2.15 1.28
C THR A 166 19.56 -1.64 1.65
N TYR A 167 19.04 -0.68 0.88
CA TYR A 167 17.74 -0.10 1.14
C TYR A 167 17.03 0.30 -0.14
N THR A 168 15.71 0.20 -0.07
CA THR A 168 14.79 0.71 -1.09
C THR A 168 13.71 1.52 -0.39
N TYR A 169 13.01 2.37 -1.14
CA TYR A 169 11.97 3.24 -0.59
C TYR A 169 10.90 2.47 0.22
N ASN A 170 10.62 1.22 -0.15
CA ASN A 170 9.57 0.39 0.41
C ASN A 170 10.09 -0.96 0.95
N HIS A 171 11.39 -1.09 1.25
CA HIS A 171 12.10 -2.32 1.67
C HIS A 171 12.03 -3.52 0.70
N TRP A 172 11.18 -3.50 -0.32
CA TRP A 172 11.12 -4.55 -1.33
C TRP A 172 12.36 -4.52 -2.20
N ALA A 173 12.85 -5.69 -2.59
CA ALA A 173 13.97 -5.78 -3.51
C ALA A 173 13.58 -5.22 -4.89
N ASP A 174 14.56 -4.75 -5.64
CA ASP A 174 14.41 -4.32 -7.04
C ASP A 174 15.51 -4.96 -7.90
N GLU A 175 15.62 -4.54 -9.16
CA GLU A 175 16.66 -5.06 -10.05
C GLU A 175 18.07 -4.77 -9.53
N GLU A 176 18.29 -3.61 -8.92
CA GLU A 176 19.61 -3.21 -8.40
C GLU A 176 19.97 -4.02 -7.17
N THR A 177 19.07 -4.16 -6.20
CA THR A 177 19.35 -4.97 -5.01
C THR A 177 19.56 -6.44 -5.36
N ASN A 178 18.85 -6.98 -6.37
CA ASN A 178 19.11 -8.33 -6.87
C ASN A 178 20.50 -8.42 -7.52
N MET A 179 20.96 -7.42 -8.26
CA MET A 179 22.32 -7.43 -8.80
C MET A 179 23.38 -7.33 -7.68
N GLU A 180 23.15 -6.53 -6.65
CA GLU A 180 24.00 -6.47 -5.46
C GLU A 180 24.09 -7.82 -4.74
N LEU A 181 22.97 -8.56 -4.64
CA LEU A 181 22.95 -9.92 -4.08
C LEU A 181 23.87 -10.87 -4.86
N PHE A 182 23.83 -10.82 -6.20
CA PHE A 182 24.69 -11.65 -7.03
C PHE A 182 26.16 -11.29 -6.81
N GLU A 183 26.49 -10.01 -6.78
CA GLU A 183 27.85 -9.50 -6.60
C GLU A 183 28.42 -9.78 -5.21
N ALA A 184 27.58 -9.76 -4.17
CA ALA A 184 27.99 -9.96 -2.79
C ALA A 184 28.03 -11.43 -2.37
N LEU A 185 27.09 -12.26 -2.84
CA LEU A 185 26.90 -13.64 -2.33
C LEU A 185 27.14 -14.71 -3.40
N ILE A 186 26.39 -14.66 -4.50
CA ILE A 186 26.33 -15.77 -5.47
C ILE A 186 27.63 -15.88 -6.28
N ILE A 187 28.08 -14.78 -6.87
CA ILE A 187 29.25 -14.77 -7.76
C ILE A 187 30.56 -15.07 -7.02
N PRO A 188 30.84 -14.46 -5.85
CA PRO A 188 32.04 -14.80 -5.09
C PRO A 188 32.10 -16.27 -4.70
N TYR A 189 30.97 -16.85 -4.26
CA TYR A 189 30.88 -18.28 -3.95
C TYR A 189 31.20 -19.15 -5.16
N LEU A 190 30.55 -18.89 -6.30
CA LEU A 190 30.73 -19.70 -7.51
C LEU A 190 32.16 -19.62 -8.05
N GLN A 191 32.77 -18.43 -8.05
CA GLN A 191 34.16 -18.26 -8.47
C GLN A 191 35.15 -19.01 -7.58
N GLN A 192 35.00 -18.90 -6.26
CA GLN A 192 35.85 -19.61 -5.31
C GLN A 192 35.63 -21.12 -5.40
N THR A 193 34.39 -21.56 -5.62
CA THR A 193 34.06 -22.99 -5.80
C THR A 193 34.67 -23.55 -7.08
N LYS A 194 34.67 -22.80 -8.18
CA LYS A 194 35.36 -23.20 -9.42
C LYS A 194 36.86 -23.38 -9.18
N VAL A 195 37.50 -22.45 -8.49
CA VAL A 195 38.93 -22.56 -8.12
C VAL A 195 39.17 -23.79 -7.24
N ARG A 196 38.36 -23.99 -6.19
CA ARG A 196 38.45 -25.14 -5.28
C ARG A 196 38.33 -26.47 -6.03
N LEU A 197 37.42 -26.55 -7.01
CA LEU A 197 37.18 -27.75 -7.81
C LEU A 197 38.11 -27.88 -9.03
N SER A 198 39.08 -26.96 -9.19
CA SER A 198 39.97 -26.91 -10.36
C SER A 198 39.23 -26.86 -11.69
N LEU A 199 38.11 -26.13 -11.74
CA LEU A 199 37.27 -25.95 -12.92
C LEU A 199 37.64 -24.68 -13.69
N PRO A 200 37.39 -24.64 -15.01
CA PRO A 200 37.59 -23.44 -15.82
C PRO A 200 36.81 -22.22 -15.28
N PRO A 201 37.32 -20.99 -15.42
CA PRO A 201 36.60 -19.78 -14.99
C PRO A 201 35.22 -19.62 -15.66
N ASP A 202 35.08 -20.10 -16.89
CA ASP A 202 33.87 -20.06 -17.70
C ASP A 202 32.96 -21.28 -17.52
N GLN A 203 33.30 -22.21 -16.62
CA GLN A 203 32.46 -23.35 -16.23
C GLN A 203 31.03 -22.89 -15.94
N LYS A 204 30.04 -23.57 -16.51
CA LYS A 204 28.64 -23.22 -16.30
C LYS A 204 28.20 -23.49 -14.85
N ALA A 205 27.30 -22.64 -14.37
CA ALA A 205 26.66 -22.75 -13.07
C ALA A 205 25.16 -22.46 -13.21
N ILE A 206 24.35 -22.93 -12.24
CA ILE A 206 22.90 -22.71 -12.22
C ILE A 206 22.54 -21.91 -10.97
N THR A 207 21.70 -20.90 -11.12
CA THR A 207 21.02 -20.24 -9.99
C THR A 207 19.52 -20.44 -10.12
N LEU A 208 18.90 -20.95 -9.05
CA LEU A 208 17.47 -21.12 -8.88
C LEU A 208 16.86 -19.87 -8.23
N LEU A 209 15.75 -19.39 -8.77
CA LEU A 209 15.06 -18.19 -8.30
C LEU A 209 13.55 -18.29 -8.57
N ASP A 210 12.75 -17.48 -7.88
CA ASP A 210 11.31 -17.45 -8.08
C ASP A 210 10.90 -16.75 -9.38
N CYS A 211 9.69 -17.03 -9.88
CA CYS A 211 9.04 -16.34 -11.00
C CYS A 211 8.53 -14.92 -10.65
N TRP A 212 9.27 -14.18 -9.82
CA TRP A 212 8.89 -12.85 -9.39
C TRP A 212 9.09 -11.81 -10.52
N PRO A 213 8.16 -10.84 -10.75
CA PRO A 213 8.23 -9.93 -11.91
C PRO A 213 9.56 -9.21 -12.09
N VAL A 214 10.17 -8.71 -11.01
CA VAL A 214 11.48 -8.03 -11.03
C VAL A 214 12.58 -8.93 -11.59
N GLN A 215 12.55 -10.22 -11.27
CA GLN A 215 13.56 -11.18 -11.74
C GLN A 215 13.29 -11.66 -13.17
N LYS A 216 12.06 -11.50 -13.66
CA LYS A 216 11.66 -11.89 -15.02
C LYS A 216 11.89 -10.80 -16.06
N THR A 217 12.20 -9.57 -15.66
CA THR A 217 12.36 -8.46 -16.60
C THR A 217 13.46 -8.76 -17.63
N ALA A 218 13.30 -8.20 -18.83
CA ALA A 218 14.32 -8.33 -19.86
C ALA A 218 15.64 -7.63 -19.46
N SER A 219 15.54 -6.51 -18.72
CA SER A 219 16.67 -5.76 -18.19
C SER A 219 17.54 -6.62 -17.27
N PHE A 220 16.96 -7.14 -16.18
CA PHE A 220 17.67 -7.96 -15.21
C PHE A 220 18.34 -9.18 -15.88
N ARG A 221 17.57 -9.95 -16.67
CA ARG A 221 18.09 -11.13 -17.37
C ARG A 221 19.23 -10.78 -18.33
N SER A 222 19.14 -9.64 -19.03
CA SER A 222 20.19 -9.18 -19.96
C SER A 222 21.45 -8.75 -19.20
N ARG A 223 21.31 -8.07 -18.06
CA ARG A 223 22.43 -7.68 -17.20
C ARG A 223 23.18 -8.91 -16.67
N VAL A 224 22.47 -9.89 -16.12
CA VAL A 224 23.07 -11.14 -15.65
C VAL A 224 23.75 -11.89 -16.79
N LYS A 225 23.09 -12.05 -17.94
CA LYS A 225 23.66 -12.75 -19.10
C LYS A 225 24.91 -12.07 -19.65
N THR A 226 24.92 -10.74 -19.68
CA THR A 226 26.05 -9.95 -20.21
C THR A 226 27.24 -9.98 -19.26
N ARG A 227 27.01 -9.83 -17.96
CA ARG A 227 28.07 -9.77 -16.94
C ARG A 227 28.59 -11.15 -16.55
N TYR A 228 27.73 -12.16 -16.56
CA TYR A 228 28.02 -13.54 -16.16
C TYR A 228 27.48 -14.54 -17.20
N PRO A 229 28.05 -14.60 -18.42
CA PRO A 229 27.56 -15.47 -19.50
C PRO A 229 27.68 -16.98 -19.21
N TRP A 230 28.41 -17.34 -18.16
CA TRP A 230 28.53 -18.70 -17.65
C TRP A 230 27.44 -19.06 -16.62
N LEU A 231 26.64 -18.11 -16.16
CA LEU A 231 25.58 -18.33 -15.18
C LEU A 231 24.24 -18.55 -15.88
N LEU A 232 23.57 -19.65 -15.55
CA LEU A 232 22.27 -20.03 -16.09
C LEU A 232 21.18 -19.79 -15.04
N LEU A 233 20.24 -18.92 -15.36
CA LEU A 233 19.06 -18.68 -14.52
C LEU A 233 18.00 -19.75 -14.77
N ARG A 234 17.47 -20.33 -13.70
CA ARG A 234 16.35 -21.29 -13.73
C ARG A 234 15.31 -20.87 -12.72
N TYR A 235 14.06 -20.85 -13.17
CA TYR A 235 12.95 -20.36 -12.37
C TYR A 235 12.22 -21.52 -11.73
N ILE A 236 11.89 -21.38 -10.45
CA ILE A 236 10.90 -22.23 -9.80
C ILE A 236 9.56 -21.99 -10.50
N PRO A 237 8.79 -23.04 -10.83
CA PRO A 237 7.49 -22.87 -11.48
C PRO A 237 6.57 -21.97 -10.64
N PRO A 238 5.75 -21.11 -11.29
CA PRO A 238 4.84 -20.21 -10.59
C PRO A 238 3.98 -20.94 -9.56
N LYS A 239 3.80 -20.34 -8.37
CA LYS A 239 3.01 -20.91 -7.25
C LYS A 239 3.53 -22.26 -6.71
N CYS A 240 4.75 -22.65 -7.06
CA CYS A 240 5.41 -23.86 -6.57
C CYS A 240 6.57 -23.57 -5.60
N THR A 241 6.72 -22.34 -5.11
CA THR A 241 7.82 -21.94 -4.20
C THR A 241 7.83 -22.78 -2.92
N GLY A 242 6.68 -22.97 -2.28
CA GLY A 242 6.54 -23.85 -1.10
C GLY A 242 6.92 -25.33 -1.30
N LYS A 243 7.25 -25.75 -2.53
CA LYS A 243 7.71 -27.10 -2.89
C LYS A 243 9.11 -27.11 -3.49
N GLY A 244 9.41 -26.15 -4.36
CA GLY A 244 10.64 -26.12 -5.16
C GLY A 244 11.69 -25.12 -4.69
N GLN A 245 11.29 -24.09 -3.94
CA GLN A 245 12.21 -23.09 -3.43
C GLN A 245 12.83 -23.56 -2.11
N LYS A 246 14.16 -23.55 -2.05
CA LYS A 246 14.90 -24.16 -0.94
C LYS A 246 14.52 -23.51 0.39
N PHE A 247 14.55 -22.19 0.48
CA PHE A 247 14.34 -21.51 1.75
C PHE A 247 12.90 -21.64 2.28
N ASP A 248 11.88 -21.57 1.43
CA ASP A 248 10.48 -21.78 1.83
C ASP A 248 10.21 -23.18 2.40
N VAL A 249 10.88 -24.20 1.87
CA VAL A 249 10.65 -25.61 2.22
C VAL A 249 11.16 -25.98 3.62
N ASP A 250 12.22 -25.32 4.10
CA ASP A 250 12.84 -25.63 5.41
C ASP A 250 13.40 -24.41 6.16
N GLY A 251 14.07 -23.49 5.46
CA GLY A 251 14.75 -22.34 6.05
C GLY A 251 13.81 -21.37 6.75
N GLY A 252 12.72 -20.98 6.10
CA GLY A 252 11.70 -20.08 6.64
C GLY A 252 11.05 -20.62 7.91
N GLY A 253 10.78 -21.93 7.94
CA GLY A 253 10.23 -22.66 9.09
C GLY A 253 11.19 -22.79 10.27
N ILE A 254 12.48 -22.51 10.11
CA ILE A 254 13.50 -22.59 11.18
C ILE A 254 13.94 -21.19 11.62
N VAL A 255 14.25 -20.31 10.66
CA VAL A 255 14.83 -18.99 10.92
C VAL A 255 13.80 -18.05 11.52
N LYS A 256 12.60 -17.93 10.92
CA LYS A 256 11.57 -16.99 11.40
C LYS A 256 11.14 -17.28 12.86
N PRO A 257 10.81 -18.54 13.27
CA PRO A 257 10.49 -18.83 14.66
C PRO A 257 11.60 -18.49 15.66
N LYS A 258 12.87 -18.64 15.26
CA LYS A 258 14.01 -18.30 16.09
C LYS A 258 14.16 -16.79 16.28
N ILE A 259 13.89 -15.99 15.24
CA ILE A 259 13.83 -14.53 15.36
C ILE A 259 12.69 -14.13 16.31
N VAL A 260 11.50 -14.74 16.17
CA VAL A 260 10.36 -14.53 17.07
C VAL A 260 10.73 -14.83 18.53
N ALA A 261 11.35 -15.99 18.79
CA ALA A 261 11.75 -16.40 20.13
C ALA A 261 12.75 -15.40 20.77
N ARG A 262 13.66 -14.84 19.97
CA ARG A 262 14.63 -13.84 20.43
C ARG A 262 13.97 -12.50 20.74
N ALA A 263 13.02 -12.07 19.90
CA ALA A 263 12.23 -10.86 20.15
C ALA A 263 11.40 -11.00 21.45
N GLN A 264 10.77 -12.17 21.66
CA GLN A 264 10.05 -12.48 22.89
C GLN A 264 10.97 -12.43 24.12
N LYS A 265 12.16 -13.04 24.04
CA LYS A 265 13.15 -12.99 25.12
C LYS A 265 13.60 -11.57 25.44
N TYR A 266 13.72 -10.70 24.44
CA TYR A 266 14.02 -9.29 24.65
C TYR A 266 12.90 -8.58 25.43
N VAL A 267 11.64 -8.75 25.02
CA VAL A 267 10.47 -8.22 25.75
C VAL A 267 10.47 -8.71 27.19
N GLU A 268 10.67 -10.01 27.42
CA GLU A 268 10.71 -10.60 28.76
C GLU A 268 11.84 -10.02 29.62
N SER A 269 13.03 -9.84 29.03
CA SER A 269 14.18 -9.27 29.74
C SER A 269 13.95 -7.83 30.14
N GLU A 270 13.36 -7.02 29.26
CA GLU A 270 13.10 -5.61 29.49
C GLU A 270 11.97 -5.42 30.50
N PHE A 271 10.92 -6.24 30.41
CA PHE A 271 9.85 -6.29 31.39
C PHE A 271 10.37 -6.65 32.79
N THR A 272 11.18 -7.70 32.89
CA THR A 272 11.75 -8.15 34.16
C THR A 272 12.70 -7.10 34.75
N ARG A 273 13.48 -6.41 33.91
CA ARG A 273 14.37 -5.33 34.36
C ARG A 273 13.58 -4.18 34.98
N GLN A 274 12.53 -3.72 34.31
CA GLN A 274 11.71 -2.60 34.76
C GLN A 274 10.93 -2.94 36.05
N MET A 275 10.41 -4.17 36.17
CA MET A 275 9.77 -4.63 37.41
C MET A 275 10.72 -4.61 38.62
N LYS A 276 11.96 -5.07 38.44
CA LYS A 276 13.01 -5.02 39.47
C LYS A 276 13.38 -3.61 39.89
N GLU A 277 13.23 -2.65 38.99
CA GLU A 277 13.43 -1.22 39.25
C GLU A 277 12.22 -0.57 39.95
N GLY A 278 11.18 -1.36 40.27
CA GLY A 278 9.99 -0.92 40.98
C GLY A 278 8.94 -0.28 40.06
N ILE A 279 9.06 -0.42 38.74
CA ILE A 279 8.06 0.08 37.79
C ILE A 279 6.84 -0.85 37.85
N PRO A 280 5.62 -0.34 38.13
CA PRO A 280 4.41 -1.15 38.11
C PRO A 280 4.17 -1.83 36.77
N ALA A 281 3.60 -3.03 36.78
CA ALA A 281 3.39 -3.84 35.57
C ALA A 281 2.58 -3.13 34.46
N ASP A 282 1.63 -2.27 34.83
CA ASP A 282 0.82 -1.45 33.91
C ASP A 282 1.56 -0.22 33.35
N LYS A 283 2.79 0.04 33.83
CA LYS A 283 3.66 1.15 33.42
C LYS A 283 4.92 0.70 32.71
N VAL A 284 5.16 -0.61 32.60
CA VAL A 284 6.30 -1.15 31.85
C VAL A 284 6.18 -0.77 30.37
N ASN A 285 7.25 -0.23 29.80
CA ASN A 285 7.29 0.17 28.39
C ASN A 285 8.55 -0.38 27.71
N VAL A 286 8.38 -1.31 26.78
CA VAL A 286 9.50 -1.90 26.03
C VAL A 286 9.84 -1.01 24.83
N ASP A 287 11.11 -0.61 24.71
CA ASP A 287 11.56 0.27 23.63
C ASP A 287 11.59 -0.45 22.27
N VAL A 288 10.50 -0.29 21.51
CA VAL A 288 10.36 -0.78 20.13
C VAL A 288 10.66 0.29 19.08
N ARG A 289 11.30 1.42 19.43
CA ARG A 289 11.67 2.44 18.43
C ARG A 289 12.69 1.87 17.45
N LEU A 290 12.56 2.21 16.17
CA LEU A 290 13.43 1.69 15.09
C LEU A 290 14.93 1.89 15.38
N GLY A 291 15.32 3.01 15.98
CA GLY A 291 16.72 3.27 16.34
C GLY A 291 17.30 2.22 17.31
N THR A 292 16.48 1.72 18.23
CA THR A 292 16.87 0.72 19.23
C THR A 292 16.71 -0.70 18.67
N ILE A 293 15.54 -1.02 18.12
CA ILE A 293 15.18 -2.40 17.78
C ILE A 293 15.91 -2.91 16.52
N LYS A 294 16.21 -2.04 15.55
CA LYS A 294 16.87 -2.41 14.29
C LYS A 294 18.22 -3.08 14.50
N GLN A 295 18.99 -2.56 15.47
CA GLN A 295 20.30 -3.09 15.82
C GLN A 295 20.16 -4.48 16.45
N ARG A 296 19.19 -4.67 17.34
CA ARG A 296 18.91 -5.97 17.98
C ARG A 296 18.40 -6.99 16.98
N HIS A 297 17.47 -6.59 16.11
CA HIS A 297 16.92 -7.42 15.05
C HIS A 297 18.02 -7.98 14.15
N LEU A 298 19.00 -7.16 13.78
CA LEU A 298 20.14 -7.60 12.98
C LEU A 298 20.91 -8.76 13.67
N TYR A 299 21.17 -8.68 14.98
CA TYR A 299 21.78 -9.78 15.73
C TYR A 299 20.87 -11.01 15.81
N TRP A 300 19.55 -10.82 15.97
CA TRP A 300 18.61 -11.94 15.98
C TRP A 300 18.60 -12.71 14.67
N VAL A 301 18.65 -11.98 13.54
CA VAL A 301 18.78 -12.57 12.21
C VAL A 301 20.09 -13.35 12.11
N LYS A 302 21.24 -12.72 12.44
CA LYS A 302 22.55 -13.37 12.36
C LYS A 302 22.61 -14.67 13.16
N GLU A 303 22.21 -14.63 14.42
CA GLU A 303 22.25 -15.82 15.28
C GLU A 303 21.29 -16.92 14.79
N SER A 304 20.09 -16.55 14.32
CA SER A 304 19.13 -17.52 13.79
C SER A 304 19.65 -18.17 12.50
N MET A 305 20.31 -17.39 11.63
CA MET A 305 20.98 -17.88 10.43
C MET A 305 22.19 -18.76 10.76
N THR A 306 22.98 -18.41 11.78
CA THR A 306 24.12 -19.23 12.23
C THR A 306 23.66 -20.59 12.72
N GLU A 307 22.59 -20.64 13.51
CA GLU A 307 22.00 -21.91 13.96
C GLU A 307 21.45 -22.74 12.80
N PHE A 308 20.80 -22.10 11.82
CA PHE A 308 20.33 -22.78 10.62
C PHE A 308 21.50 -23.33 9.78
N ALA A 309 22.54 -22.55 9.58
CA ALA A 309 23.76 -22.97 8.87
C ALA A 309 24.46 -24.14 9.56
N ALA A 310 24.46 -24.18 10.90
CA ALA A 310 25.01 -25.30 11.67
C ALA A 310 24.16 -26.58 11.60
N ASN A 311 22.85 -26.47 11.31
CA ASN A 311 21.93 -27.60 11.26
C ASN A 311 21.97 -28.33 9.89
N MET A 312 23.05 -29.07 9.65
CA MET A 312 23.24 -29.81 8.39
C MET A 312 22.10 -30.82 8.08
N PRO A 313 21.57 -31.61 9.04
CA PRO A 313 20.44 -32.51 8.77
C PRO A 313 19.21 -31.79 8.24
N ALA A 314 18.84 -30.64 8.82
CA ALA A 314 17.71 -29.86 8.35
C ALA A 314 17.93 -29.35 6.92
N ARG A 315 19.11 -28.79 6.64
CA ARG A 315 19.45 -28.25 5.30
C ARG A 315 19.44 -29.33 4.22
N LYS A 316 19.94 -30.52 4.54
CA LYS A 316 19.90 -31.68 3.64
C LYS A 316 18.46 -32.11 3.35
N LYS A 317 17.63 -32.25 4.39
CA LYS A 317 16.20 -32.55 4.24
C LYS A 317 15.47 -31.49 3.40
N GLY A 318 15.84 -30.22 3.55
CA GLY A 318 15.34 -29.12 2.71
C GLY A 318 15.65 -29.32 1.23
N TRP A 319 16.92 -29.58 0.89
CA TRP A 319 17.32 -29.85 -0.49
C TRP A 319 16.63 -31.09 -1.05
N GLU A 320 16.52 -32.17 -0.29
CA GLU A 320 15.80 -33.38 -0.70
C GLU A 320 14.34 -33.10 -1.04
N LYS A 321 13.64 -32.29 -0.22
CA LYS A 321 12.25 -31.88 -0.47
C LYS A 321 12.06 -31.07 -1.75
N THR A 322 13.05 -30.28 -2.17
CA THR A 322 13.00 -29.55 -3.47
C THR A 322 13.08 -30.48 -4.69
N ARG A 323 13.45 -31.76 -4.49
CA ARG A 323 13.75 -32.75 -5.53
C ARG A 323 14.94 -32.40 -6.44
N VAL A 324 15.55 -31.23 -6.31
CA VAL A 324 16.73 -30.80 -7.10
C VAL A 324 17.90 -31.79 -7.02
N PRO A 325 18.23 -32.40 -5.88
CA PRO A 325 19.29 -33.42 -5.81
C PRO A 325 19.08 -34.59 -6.78
N ASN A 326 17.83 -34.93 -7.10
CA ASN A 326 17.51 -36.01 -8.02
C ASN A 326 18.08 -35.76 -9.43
N ALA A 327 18.29 -34.49 -9.82
CA ALA A 327 18.88 -34.12 -11.10
C ALA A 327 20.27 -34.75 -11.35
N PHE A 328 20.96 -35.18 -10.29
CA PHE A 328 22.30 -35.76 -10.37
C PHE A 328 22.30 -37.29 -10.43
N THR A 329 21.13 -37.92 -10.31
CA THR A 329 20.97 -39.38 -10.41
C THR A 329 20.95 -39.84 -11.87
N ASP A 330 21.41 -41.08 -12.13
CA ASP A 330 21.41 -41.65 -13.49
C ASP A 330 20.00 -41.80 -14.06
N ALA A 331 19.01 -42.07 -13.20
CA ALA A 331 17.61 -42.20 -13.59
C ALA A 331 17.05 -40.89 -14.18
N TYR A 332 17.26 -39.75 -13.51
CA TYR A 332 16.81 -38.45 -14.00
C TYR A 332 17.59 -38.00 -15.23
N LYS A 333 18.90 -38.24 -15.28
CA LYS A 333 19.70 -37.94 -16.48
C LYS A 333 19.20 -38.71 -17.69
N ALA A 334 18.95 -40.02 -17.54
CA ALA A 334 18.40 -40.85 -18.62
C ALA A 334 17.03 -40.35 -19.11
N ARG A 335 16.11 -40.06 -18.17
CA ARG A 335 14.79 -39.53 -18.50
C ARG A 335 14.82 -38.16 -19.14
N ALA A 336 15.74 -37.29 -18.70
CA ALA A 336 15.91 -35.96 -19.27
C ALA A 336 16.43 -36.03 -20.71
N ARG A 337 17.38 -36.93 -21.02
CA ARG A 337 17.83 -37.19 -22.40
C ARG A 337 16.69 -37.68 -23.29
N GLU A 338 15.85 -38.57 -22.79
CA GLU A 338 14.69 -39.09 -23.51
C GLU A 338 13.70 -37.97 -23.85
N LEU A 339 13.29 -37.16 -22.87
CA LEU A 339 12.37 -36.05 -23.08
C LEU A 339 12.96 -34.97 -24.00
N HIS A 340 14.27 -34.73 -23.93
CA HIS A 340 14.95 -33.83 -24.85
C HIS A 340 14.92 -34.36 -26.28
N ALA A 341 15.19 -35.66 -26.49
CA ALA A 341 15.09 -36.28 -27.80
C ALA A 341 13.66 -36.23 -28.38
N GLN A 342 12.64 -36.22 -27.52
CA GLN A 342 11.24 -36.05 -27.90
C GLN A 342 10.81 -34.58 -28.10
N GLY A 343 11.69 -33.60 -27.84
CA GLY A 343 11.35 -32.17 -27.89
C GLY A 343 10.40 -31.70 -26.79
N LYS A 344 10.23 -32.48 -25.72
CA LYS A 344 9.27 -32.21 -24.62
C LYS A 344 9.92 -31.58 -23.38
N LEU A 345 11.25 -31.64 -23.26
CA LEU A 345 11.95 -31.18 -22.05
C LEU A 345 11.89 -29.66 -21.86
N PHE A 346 11.91 -28.90 -22.96
CA PHE A 346 11.81 -27.44 -22.97
C PHE A 346 10.55 -27.05 -23.75
N PRO A 347 9.36 -27.16 -23.15
CA PRO A 347 8.15 -26.75 -23.82
C PRO A 347 8.25 -25.26 -24.19
N PRO A 348 7.71 -24.84 -25.35
CA PRO A 348 7.63 -23.44 -25.68
C PRO A 348 6.93 -22.69 -24.55
N LEU A 349 7.47 -21.53 -24.18
CA LEU A 349 6.82 -20.66 -23.20
C LEU A 349 5.38 -20.41 -23.66
N PRO A 350 4.39 -20.46 -22.76
CA PRO A 350 3.05 -20.01 -23.09
C PRO A 350 3.15 -18.64 -23.75
N VAL A 351 2.55 -18.48 -24.93
CA VAL A 351 2.37 -17.15 -25.52
C VAL A 351 1.60 -16.35 -24.47
N PRO A 352 2.09 -15.17 -24.03
CA PRO A 352 1.32 -14.33 -23.13
C PRO A 352 -0.05 -14.14 -23.76
N ALA A 353 -1.11 -14.55 -23.04
CA ALA A 353 -2.42 -13.98 -23.34
C ALA A 353 -2.24 -12.46 -23.19
N ASP A 354 -2.74 -11.70 -24.17
CA ASP A 354 -2.64 -10.24 -24.22
C ASP A 354 -2.71 -9.65 -22.81
N ASP A 355 -1.75 -8.78 -22.49
CA ASP A 355 -1.53 -8.20 -21.16
C ASP A 355 -2.83 -7.66 -20.55
N GLU A 356 -3.56 -8.51 -19.81
CA GLU A 356 -4.38 -8.03 -18.70
C GLU A 356 -3.38 -7.48 -17.70
N GLU A 357 -3.27 -6.15 -17.65
CA GLU A 357 -2.68 -5.38 -16.56
C GLU A 357 -3.17 -5.97 -15.24
N GLN A 358 -2.40 -6.90 -14.66
CA GLN A 358 -2.55 -7.23 -13.27
C GLN A 358 -2.18 -5.97 -12.49
N PRO A 359 -3.04 -5.51 -11.56
CA PRO A 359 -2.73 -4.35 -10.74
C PRO A 359 -1.42 -4.60 -9.99
N ASP A 360 -0.71 -3.50 -9.75
CA ASP A 360 0.49 -3.43 -8.92
C ASP A 360 0.32 -4.30 -7.66
N PRO A 361 1.20 -5.28 -7.37
CA PRO A 361 1.06 -6.16 -6.20
C PRO A 361 1.14 -5.44 -4.85
N ALA A 362 1.31 -4.11 -4.85
CA ALA A 362 1.29 -3.27 -3.68
C ALA A 362 -0.04 -3.27 -2.90
N SER A 363 -1.17 -3.74 -3.46
CA SER A 363 -2.46 -3.71 -2.75
C SER A 363 -2.96 -5.05 -2.19
N ASP A 364 -2.50 -6.20 -2.69
CA ASP A 364 -3.25 -7.46 -2.47
C ASP A 364 -2.51 -8.59 -1.73
N ASP A 365 -1.23 -8.44 -1.39
CA ASP A 365 -0.49 -9.45 -0.60
C ASP A 365 -0.19 -8.96 0.83
N ILE A 366 -1.26 -8.70 1.60
CA ILE A 366 -1.23 -8.96 3.05
C ILE A 366 -1.60 -10.43 3.25
N SER A 367 -0.77 -11.35 2.72
CA SER A 367 -0.88 -12.76 3.10
C SER A 367 0.03 -13.03 4.28
N ASN A 368 -0.58 -13.20 5.46
CA ASN A 368 0.05 -13.84 6.60
C ASN A 368 0.48 -15.26 6.20
N GLU A 369 1.74 -15.44 5.82
CA GLU A 369 2.34 -16.75 5.61
C GLU A 369 2.61 -17.41 6.98
N GLU A 370 1.72 -18.32 7.39
CA GLU A 370 1.96 -19.17 8.56
C GLU A 370 2.26 -20.63 8.19
N GLN A 371 3.49 -21.00 8.54
CA GLN A 371 4.07 -22.30 8.87
C GLN A 371 3.10 -23.49 8.96
N GLY A 372 3.29 -24.47 8.09
CA GLY A 372 2.85 -25.85 8.30
C GLY A 372 3.81 -26.58 9.24
N VAL A 373 3.29 -27.12 10.34
CA VAL A 373 3.97 -28.10 11.19
C VAL A 373 3.13 -29.37 11.12
N ASP A 374 3.80 -30.49 10.84
CA ASP A 374 3.22 -31.83 10.78
C ASP A 374 2.56 -32.22 12.12
N SER A 375 1.42 -32.89 12.02
CA SER A 375 0.66 -33.49 13.11
C SER A 375 1.37 -34.75 13.63
N ASP A 376 1.72 -34.76 14.92
CA ASP A 376 1.89 -36.01 15.66
C ASP A 376 0.66 -36.18 16.57
N ASP A 377 0.15 -37.42 16.57
CA ASP A 377 -1.07 -37.91 17.20
C ASP A 377 -1.14 -37.67 18.72
N GLU A 378 -2.22 -37.05 19.19
CA GLU A 378 -2.75 -37.30 20.55
C GLU A 378 -4.28 -37.38 20.49
N GLU A 379 -4.81 -38.53 20.91
CA GLU A 379 -6.24 -38.85 21.04
C GLU A 379 -6.94 -37.84 21.97
N GLU A 380 -7.91 -37.09 21.46
CA GLU A 380 -8.88 -36.37 22.30
C GLU A 380 -10.12 -37.24 22.50
N GLY A 381 -10.32 -37.68 23.75
CA GLY A 381 -11.54 -38.31 24.20
C GLY A 381 -12.68 -37.28 24.28
N GLU A 382 -13.78 -37.59 23.59
CA GLU A 382 -15.03 -36.84 23.63
C GLU A 382 -15.59 -36.78 25.06
N LEU A 383 -15.83 -35.56 25.55
CA LEU A 383 -16.73 -35.30 26.67
C LEU A 383 -17.92 -34.51 26.15
N GLU A 384 -19.06 -35.20 26.05
CA GLU A 384 -20.36 -34.63 25.73
C GLU A 384 -20.75 -33.55 26.76
N LEU A 385 -21.01 -32.32 26.28
CA LEU A 385 -21.67 -31.27 27.05
C LEU A 385 -23.09 -31.09 26.53
N ALA A 386 -24.03 -31.54 27.35
CA ALA A 386 -25.46 -31.43 27.14
C ALA A 386 -25.96 -29.99 27.33
N ASP A 387 -26.74 -29.54 26.34
CA ASP A 387 -28.00 -28.79 26.44
C ASP A 387 -28.13 -27.73 27.55
N MET A 388 -27.95 -26.45 27.19
CA MET A 388 -28.50 -25.32 27.93
C MET A 388 -29.20 -24.36 26.99
N THR A 389 -30.52 -24.33 27.14
CA THR A 389 -31.49 -23.52 26.44
C THR A 389 -31.36 -22.02 26.80
N LEU A 390 -31.41 -21.18 25.77
CA LEU A 390 -31.46 -19.72 25.88
C LEU A 390 -32.88 -19.26 26.26
N GLN A 391 -33.00 -18.53 27.37
CA GLN A 391 -34.14 -17.64 27.63
C GLN A 391 -33.77 -16.20 27.21
N PRO A 392 -34.69 -15.41 26.62
CA PRO A 392 -34.47 -14.00 26.34
C PRO A 392 -34.67 -13.16 27.61
N CYS A 393 -33.78 -12.21 27.86
CA CYS A 393 -33.96 -11.19 28.89
C CYS A 393 -34.68 -9.98 28.27
N GLU A 394 -35.75 -9.58 28.93
CA GLU A 394 -36.65 -8.49 28.58
C GLU A 394 -36.03 -7.10 28.85
N ASP A 395 -36.71 -6.09 28.29
CA ASP A 395 -36.51 -4.64 28.42
C ASP A 395 -36.01 -4.15 29.79
N ASP A 396 -35.09 -3.19 29.75
CA ASP A 396 -34.95 -2.20 30.81
C ASP A 396 -34.74 -0.79 30.23
N SER A 397 -35.86 -0.08 30.14
CA SER A 397 -35.89 1.38 30.11
C SER A 397 -35.89 1.90 31.56
N GLU A 398 -34.80 2.54 32.00
CA GLU A 398 -34.86 3.43 33.17
C GLU A 398 -34.22 4.80 32.88
N TRP A 399 -35.09 5.80 32.91
CA TRP A 399 -34.76 7.20 33.13
C TRP A 399 -34.56 7.44 34.63
N LYS A 400 -33.35 7.78 35.09
CA LYS A 400 -33.16 8.48 36.37
C LYS A 400 -31.98 9.46 36.32
N ASP A 401 -32.19 10.56 37.05
CA ASP A 401 -31.23 11.57 37.52
C ASP A 401 -30.92 12.75 36.60
N GLY A 402 -31.90 13.67 36.56
CA GLY A 402 -31.80 15.03 36.04
C GLY A 402 -30.79 15.92 36.77
N VAL A 403 -29.50 15.65 36.55
CA VAL A 403 -28.38 16.51 36.96
C VAL A 403 -27.58 16.90 35.71
N LYS A 404 -27.61 18.18 35.35
CA LYS A 404 -26.70 18.75 34.34
C LYS A 404 -25.26 18.72 34.86
N VAL A 405 -24.53 17.65 34.57
CA VAL A 405 -23.07 17.65 34.70
C VAL A 405 -22.50 18.38 33.49
N LYS A 406 -22.11 19.65 33.69
CA LYS A 406 -21.23 20.36 32.74
C LYS A 406 -19.87 19.67 32.71
N ARG A 407 -19.67 18.72 31.79
CA ARG A 407 -18.32 18.30 31.42
C ARG A 407 -17.66 19.46 30.66
N LYS A 408 -16.76 20.17 31.35
CA LYS A 408 -15.76 21.00 30.68
C LYS A 408 -14.89 20.03 29.88
N ALA A 409 -15.09 19.97 28.56
CA ALA A 409 -14.12 19.35 27.68
C ALA A 409 -12.81 20.14 27.82
N ALA A 410 -11.78 19.47 28.30
CA ALA A 410 -10.42 19.98 28.27
C ALA A 410 -10.09 20.26 26.79
N CYS A 411 -9.87 21.52 26.49
CA CYS A 411 -9.40 21.95 25.18
C CYS A 411 -8.03 21.31 24.94
N TRP A 412 -7.97 20.49 23.90
CA TRP A 412 -6.77 19.93 23.31
C TRP A 412 -5.92 21.09 22.77
N ARG A 413 -5.02 21.62 23.60
CA ARG A 413 -3.82 22.32 23.14
C ARG A 413 -2.84 21.24 22.68
N TYR A 414 -2.79 20.95 21.39
CA TYR A 414 -1.59 20.46 20.69
C TYR A 414 -1.97 20.25 19.22
N VAL A 415 -1.54 21.16 18.36
CA VAL A 415 -0.89 20.95 17.05
C VAL A 415 -0.76 22.36 16.47
N MET A 416 0.44 22.94 16.61
CA MET A 416 1.11 23.89 15.70
C MET A 416 2.35 24.44 16.42
N CYS A 417 3.42 24.64 15.66
CA CYS A 417 4.70 25.26 16.04
C CYS A 417 5.76 24.35 16.72
N LYS A 418 6.66 23.80 15.90
CA LYS A 418 8.09 23.81 16.24
C LYS A 418 8.61 25.22 15.91
N PHE A 419 9.01 25.96 16.95
CA PHE A 419 9.74 27.24 16.97
C PHE A 419 9.06 28.51 16.44
N SER A 420 8.36 29.22 17.33
CA SER A 420 8.82 30.49 17.93
C SER A 420 7.74 31.00 18.89
N GLU A 421 8.16 31.55 20.04
CA GLU A 421 7.26 32.11 21.05
C GLU A 421 6.51 33.32 20.46
N PHE A 422 5.26 33.11 20.03
CA PHE A 422 4.33 34.18 19.71
C PHE A 422 3.24 34.23 20.77
N GLN A 423 3.17 35.35 21.50
CA GLN A 423 2.13 35.59 22.49
C GLN A 423 0.79 35.83 21.80
N LEU A 424 -0.10 34.84 21.88
CA LEU A 424 -1.51 34.93 21.48
C LEU A 424 -2.33 35.62 22.58
N GLU A 425 -2.22 36.94 22.72
CA GLU A 425 -3.05 37.71 23.68
C GLU A 425 -4.24 38.46 23.06
N LYS A 426 -4.46 38.45 21.73
CA LYS A 426 -5.60 39.18 21.14
C LYS A 426 -6.22 38.45 19.94
N ILE A 427 -7.07 37.46 20.20
CA ILE A 427 -8.13 37.08 19.27
C ILE A 427 -9.45 37.22 20.03
N GLU A 428 -9.93 38.46 20.14
CA GLU A 428 -11.29 38.72 20.58
C GLU A 428 -12.21 38.61 19.35
N ARG A 429 -13.03 37.54 19.33
CA ARG A 429 -14.18 37.28 18.45
C ARG A 429 -13.87 36.68 17.06
N VAL A 430 -14.12 35.38 16.94
CA VAL A 430 -14.45 34.73 15.66
C VAL A 430 -15.96 34.85 15.47
N TYR A 431 -16.40 35.63 14.48
CA TYR A 431 -17.78 35.63 14.01
C TYR A 431 -17.90 34.58 12.89
N CYS A 432 -18.74 33.57 13.08
CA CYS A 432 -19.27 32.79 11.95
C CYS A 432 -20.79 33.00 11.90
N LYS A 433 -21.24 33.63 10.82
CA LYS A 433 -22.64 33.92 10.50
C LYS A 433 -23.02 32.99 9.35
N ILE A 434 -23.42 31.75 9.61
CA ILE A 434 -24.03 30.88 8.59
C ILE A 434 -25.24 30.17 9.19
N SER A 435 -26.36 30.87 9.18
CA SER A 435 -27.71 30.31 9.18
C SER A 435 -28.58 31.21 8.30
N GLY A 436 -28.80 30.75 7.07
CA GLY A 436 -29.67 31.35 6.08
C GLY A 436 -30.09 30.27 5.08
N PRO A 437 -31.39 30.19 4.70
CA PRO A 437 -31.94 29.09 3.90
C PRO A 437 -31.64 29.15 2.40
N ASP A 438 -30.93 30.18 1.91
CA ASP A 438 -30.67 30.38 0.48
C ASP A 438 -29.22 30.04 0.12
N PHE A 439 -28.92 28.75 -0.05
CA PHE A 439 -27.69 28.29 -0.69
C PHE A 439 -28.00 27.97 -2.16
N THR A 440 -27.54 28.83 -3.08
CA THR A 440 -27.46 28.51 -4.51
C THR A 440 -26.01 28.10 -4.81
N VAL A 441 -25.81 26.83 -5.15
CA VAL A 441 -24.52 26.30 -5.57
C VAL A 441 -24.39 26.55 -7.07
N GLU A 442 -23.37 27.26 -7.55
CA GLU A 442 -23.09 27.36 -8.99
C GLU A 442 -22.35 26.11 -9.50
N HIS A 443 -22.76 25.59 -10.67
CA HIS A 443 -22.50 24.20 -11.08
C HIS A 443 -21.38 24.06 -12.15
N SER A 444 -20.29 23.36 -11.81
CA SER A 444 -19.35 22.80 -12.79
C SER A 444 -19.13 21.30 -12.53
N GLY A 445 -19.54 20.45 -13.48
CA GLY A 445 -19.59 18.99 -13.35
C GLY A 445 -18.26 18.27 -13.54
N ASN A 446 -17.21 18.58 -12.76
CA ASN A 446 -15.94 17.84 -12.85
C ASN A 446 -15.40 17.37 -11.48
N THR A 447 -14.63 16.28 -11.49
CA THR A 447 -14.01 15.66 -10.29
C THR A 447 -12.79 16.37 -9.76
N SER A 448 -12.08 17.05 -10.64
CA SER A 448 -10.92 17.79 -10.21
C SER A 448 -11.39 19.09 -9.57
N ASN A 449 -11.16 19.18 -8.26
CA ASN A 449 -11.30 20.40 -7.49
C ASN A 449 -10.43 21.49 -8.11
N MET A 450 -9.31 21.09 -8.72
CA MET A 450 -8.46 21.98 -9.50
C MET A 450 -9.11 22.48 -10.79
N ARG A 451 -9.79 21.65 -11.58
CA ARG A 451 -10.54 22.14 -12.75
C ARG A 451 -11.59 23.16 -12.32
N SER A 452 -12.39 22.86 -11.29
CA SER A 452 -13.38 23.80 -10.75
C SER A 452 -12.69 25.10 -10.31
N HIS A 453 -11.62 24.98 -9.54
CA HIS A 453 -10.82 26.11 -9.10
C HIS A 453 -10.31 26.95 -10.29
N LEU A 454 -9.77 26.30 -11.33
CA LEU A 454 -9.29 26.97 -12.53
C LEU A 454 -10.42 27.63 -13.32
N THR A 455 -11.59 27.01 -13.44
CA THR A 455 -12.73 27.59 -14.15
C THR A 455 -13.30 28.83 -13.45
N HIS A 456 -13.20 28.90 -12.11
CA HIS A 456 -13.77 29.99 -11.32
C HIS A 456 -12.76 31.08 -10.95
N VAL A 457 -11.54 30.70 -10.55
CA VAL A 457 -10.51 31.61 -10.03
C VAL A 457 -9.48 31.99 -11.09
N HIS A 458 -9.16 31.06 -12.01
CA HIS A 458 -8.17 31.25 -13.08
C HIS A 458 -8.77 31.08 -14.48
N LYS A 459 -10.00 31.57 -14.66
CA LYS A 459 -10.82 31.34 -15.88
C LYS A 459 -10.08 31.66 -17.18
N ASP A 460 -9.32 32.75 -17.20
CA ASP A 460 -8.55 33.18 -18.38
C ASP A 460 -7.50 32.13 -18.78
N VAL A 461 -6.79 31.57 -17.79
CA VAL A 461 -5.78 30.51 -18.00
C VAL A 461 -6.47 29.24 -18.51
N PHE A 462 -7.58 28.86 -17.87
CA PHE A 462 -8.34 27.69 -18.27
C PHE A 462 -8.86 27.81 -19.72
N CYS A 463 -9.46 28.94 -20.08
CA CYS A 463 -9.97 29.17 -21.43
C CYS A 463 -8.85 29.15 -22.49
N GLU A 464 -7.69 29.73 -22.21
CA GLU A 464 -6.53 29.70 -23.12
C GLU A 464 -5.99 28.28 -23.31
N MET A 465 -5.91 27.49 -22.24
CA MET A 465 -5.47 26.09 -22.28
C MET A 465 -6.40 25.22 -23.12
N VAL A 466 -7.72 25.29 -22.87
CA VAL A 466 -8.72 24.51 -23.61
C VAL A 466 -8.71 24.90 -25.08
N SER A 467 -8.58 26.19 -25.39
CA SER A 467 -8.50 26.67 -26.78
C SER A 467 -7.23 26.19 -27.50
N SER A 468 -6.10 26.11 -26.79
CA SER A 468 -4.83 25.61 -27.34
C SER A 468 -4.85 24.09 -27.56
N ALA A 469 -5.48 23.35 -26.64
CA ALA A 469 -5.66 21.91 -26.72
C ALA A 469 -6.59 21.49 -27.89
N ALA A 470 -7.62 22.29 -28.17
CA ALA A 470 -8.53 22.07 -29.30
C ALA A 470 -7.93 22.42 -30.68
N GLY A 471 -6.78 23.11 -30.73
CA GLY A 471 -6.20 23.68 -31.95
C GLY A 471 -5.24 22.78 -32.75
N ASN A 472 -5.06 21.50 -32.39
CA ASN A 472 -4.09 20.64 -33.07
C ASN A 472 -4.58 20.10 -34.43
N GLY A 473 -4.44 20.95 -35.45
CA GLY A 473 -4.36 20.57 -36.85
C GLY A 473 -3.32 21.45 -37.56
N THR A 474 -2.13 20.89 -37.78
CA THR A 474 -1.04 21.42 -38.64
C THR A 474 -0.23 22.62 -38.11
N GLY A 475 0.94 22.34 -37.51
CA GLY A 475 1.95 23.35 -37.22
C GLY A 475 3.11 22.77 -36.40
N GLY A 476 4.08 22.14 -37.08
CA GLY A 476 5.24 21.53 -36.45
C GLY A 476 6.27 22.55 -35.93
N GLY A 477 6.89 22.20 -34.80
CA GLY A 477 8.19 22.74 -34.38
C GLY A 477 8.16 23.94 -33.44
N ASP A 478 7.54 23.82 -32.25
CA ASP A 478 7.93 24.55 -31.01
C ASP A 478 6.99 24.22 -29.81
N GLY A 479 6.42 23.01 -29.77
CA GLY A 479 5.30 22.68 -28.90
C GLY A 479 5.66 21.83 -27.69
N GLU A 480 6.47 22.32 -26.73
CA GLU A 480 6.69 21.56 -25.47
C GLU A 480 7.28 22.34 -24.29
N ARG A 481 7.12 23.66 -24.24
CA ARG A 481 7.47 24.44 -23.03
C ARG A 481 6.28 24.55 -22.11
N ALA A 482 6.47 24.21 -20.83
CA ALA A 482 5.57 24.57 -19.74
C ALA A 482 5.09 26.02 -19.91
N ARG A 483 3.82 26.21 -20.29
CA ARG A 483 3.26 27.55 -20.46
C ARG A 483 2.97 28.10 -19.08
N LEU A 484 3.95 28.82 -18.54
CA LEU A 484 3.82 29.61 -17.31
C LEU A 484 2.63 30.56 -17.41
N VAL A 485 1.84 30.65 -16.34
CA VAL A 485 0.87 31.74 -16.18
C VAL A 485 1.63 33.04 -15.97
N ARG A 486 1.94 33.76 -17.06
CA ARG A 486 2.40 35.14 -16.97
C ARG A 486 1.22 35.95 -16.44
N GLY A 487 1.24 36.22 -15.13
CA GLY A 487 0.21 36.99 -14.44
C GLY A 487 -0.20 38.19 -15.27
N GLY A 488 -1.48 38.21 -15.66
CA GLY A 488 -2.08 39.35 -16.34
C GLY A 488 -1.81 40.62 -15.55
N LYS A 489 -1.52 41.70 -16.27
CA LYS A 489 -1.11 43.03 -15.76
C LYS A 489 -2.03 43.68 -14.72
N LYS A 490 -3.06 43.02 -14.19
CA LYS A 490 -4.10 43.68 -13.41
C LYS A 490 -3.92 43.70 -11.90
N HIS A 491 -3.25 42.77 -11.20
CA HIS A 491 -3.06 42.88 -9.73
C HIS A 491 -1.62 42.59 -9.26
N GLY A 492 -0.76 43.61 -9.32
CA GLY A 492 -0.11 44.19 -8.13
C GLY A 492 0.97 43.46 -7.33
N HIS A 493 1.19 42.14 -7.43
CA HIS A 493 2.24 41.48 -6.64
C HIS A 493 3.03 40.48 -7.47
N ARG A 494 4.21 40.89 -7.98
CA ARG A 494 5.27 39.92 -8.28
C ARG A 494 5.59 39.26 -6.94
N LEU A 495 5.47 37.93 -6.85
CA LEU A 495 6.22 37.15 -5.87
C LEU A 495 7.69 37.50 -6.10
N ARG A 496 8.19 38.49 -5.35
CA ARG A 496 9.63 38.70 -5.28
C ARG A 496 10.11 37.62 -4.32
N GLU A 497 10.92 36.72 -4.83
CA GLU A 497 11.70 35.73 -4.09
C GLU A 497 12.28 36.34 -2.79
N GLU A 498 12.71 37.61 -2.86
CA GLU A 498 13.15 38.42 -1.72
C GLU A 498 12.14 38.51 -0.56
N SER A 499 10.82 38.55 -0.80
CA SER A 499 9.80 38.71 0.26
C SER A 499 9.47 37.39 0.98
N LEU A 500 9.33 36.27 0.27
CA LEU A 500 9.10 34.97 0.92
C LEU A 500 10.37 34.48 1.65
N LEU A 501 11.54 34.69 1.06
CA LEU A 501 12.83 34.36 1.68
C LEU A 501 13.16 35.29 2.87
N ALA A 502 12.88 36.59 2.77
CA ALA A 502 13.10 37.52 3.89
C ALA A 502 12.20 37.19 5.10
N GLU A 503 10.98 36.71 4.84
CA GLU A 503 10.04 36.33 5.90
C GLU A 503 10.17 34.86 6.34
N LYS A 504 11.05 34.08 5.70
CA LYS A 504 11.24 32.63 5.94
C LYS A 504 9.94 31.82 5.86
N ILE A 505 9.03 32.21 4.97
CA ILE A 505 7.74 31.54 4.80
C ILE A 505 7.93 30.43 3.77
N LEU A 506 7.72 29.18 4.19
CA LEU A 506 7.75 28.02 3.32
C LEU A 506 6.34 27.79 2.73
N PRO A 507 6.15 27.92 1.42
CA PRO A 507 4.86 27.65 0.79
C PRO A 507 4.50 26.15 0.77
N SER A 508 3.20 25.86 0.76
CA SER A 508 2.67 24.53 0.44
C SER A 508 2.20 24.49 -1.02
N ILE A 509 2.31 23.35 -1.68
CA ILE A 509 1.77 23.17 -3.04
C ILE A 509 0.66 22.12 -3.06
N ALA A 510 -0.35 22.30 -3.90
CA ALA A 510 -1.29 21.22 -4.21
C ALA A 510 -1.18 20.81 -5.67
N GLY A 511 -1.52 19.56 -5.97
CA GLY A 511 -1.36 18.97 -7.29
C GLY A 511 -2.56 18.11 -7.63
N ASP A 512 -3.06 18.28 -8.84
CA ASP A 512 -4.22 17.54 -9.33
C ASP A 512 -4.08 17.30 -10.83
N ILE A 513 -4.43 16.08 -11.28
CA ILE A 513 -4.39 15.68 -12.68
C ILE A 513 -5.81 15.32 -13.12
N TRP A 514 -6.29 15.95 -14.19
CA TRP A 514 -7.60 15.63 -14.75
C TRP A 514 -7.57 15.56 -16.26
N SER A 515 -8.54 14.87 -16.84
CA SER A 515 -8.71 14.80 -18.29
C SER A 515 -9.68 15.89 -18.77
N GLU A 516 -9.29 16.62 -19.81
CA GLU A 516 -10.13 17.58 -20.53
C GLU A 516 -9.99 17.32 -22.03
N GLY A 517 -11.09 16.96 -22.70
CA GLY A 517 -11.08 16.73 -24.15
C GLY A 517 -10.10 15.62 -24.59
N GLY A 518 -9.83 14.63 -23.74
CA GLY A 518 -8.89 13.54 -24.02
C GLY A 518 -7.42 13.86 -23.70
N ILE A 519 -7.13 15.04 -23.14
CA ILE A 519 -5.79 15.44 -22.71
C ILE A 519 -5.75 15.50 -21.19
N ALA A 520 -4.76 14.84 -20.59
CA ALA A 520 -4.51 14.98 -19.16
C ALA A 520 -3.83 16.34 -18.88
N ILE A 521 -4.29 17.04 -17.86
CA ILE A 521 -3.79 18.35 -17.44
C ILE A 521 -3.37 18.26 -15.99
N PHE A 522 -2.17 18.73 -15.68
CA PHE A 522 -1.62 18.79 -14.33
C PHE A 522 -1.55 20.23 -13.82
N GLY A 523 -2.33 20.54 -12.80
CA GLY A 523 -2.37 21.85 -12.15
C GLY A 523 -1.54 21.87 -10.87
N ILE A 524 -0.76 22.94 -10.67
CA ILE A 524 0.13 23.11 -9.52
C ILE A 524 -0.09 24.50 -8.88
N PRO A 525 -1.09 24.68 -7.99
CA PRO A 525 -1.15 25.86 -7.15
C PRO A 525 -0.19 25.80 -5.97
N VAL A 526 0.20 26.99 -5.54
CA VAL A 526 0.97 27.24 -4.34
C VAL A 526 0.17 28.10 -3.37
N TYR A 527 0.31 27.81 -2.08
CA TYR A 527 -0.37 28.46 -0.97
C TYR A 527 0.63 28.89 0.08
N TRP A 528 0.40 30.03 0.71
CA TRP A 528 1.18 30.48 1.86
C TRP A 528 0.37 31.42 2.74
N LEU A 529 0.77 31.52 4.01
CA LEU A 529 0.20 32.48 4.95
C LEU A 529 1.10 33.70 5.03
N THR A 530 0.49 34.87 4.94
CA THR A 530 1.14 36.15 5.25
C THR A 530 1.28 36.36 6.76
N ALA A 531 2.13 37.29 7.17
CA ALA A 531 2.32 37.62 8.59
C ALA A 531 1.03 38.09 9.31
N ASP A 532 0.05 38.63 8.58
CA ASP A 532 -1.28 39.00 9.12
C ASP A 532 -2.30 37.85 9.05
N GLY A 533 -1.85 36.63 8.73
CA GLY A 533 -2.67 35.41 8.74
C GLY A 533 -3.57 35.25 7.51
N LYS A 534 -3.41 36.06 6.46
CA LYS A 534 -4.16 35.86 5.21
C LYS A 534 -3.56 34.72 4.41
N CYS A 535 -4.41 33.78 4.01
CA CYS A 535 -4.07 32.72 3.06
C CYS A 535 -4.02 33.32 1.65
N LEU A 536 -2.86 33.23 1.02
CA LEU A 536 -2.65 33.60 -0.36
C LEU A 536 -2.46 32.34 -1.20
N GLU A 537 -2.90 32.44 -2.44
CA GLU A 537 -2.86 31.37 -3.42
C GLU A 537 -2.32 31.90 -4.74
N ARG A 538 -1.61 31.05 -5.47
CA ARG A 538 -1.26 31.30 -6.86
C ARG A 538 -1.09 30.00 -7.64
N LEU A 539 -1.62 29.96 -8.86
CA LEU A 539 -1.27 28.90 -9.80
C LEU A 539 0.16 29.05 -10.32
N LEU A 540 1.05 28.08 -10.02
CA LEU A 540 2.42 28.04 -10.55
C LEU A 540 2.41 27.59 -12.01
N ALA A 541 1.72 26.49 -12.30
CA ALA A 541 1.66 25.92 -13.63
C ALA A 541 0.36 25.14 -13.84
N ALA A 542 -0.02 25.02 -15.11
CA ALA A 542 -1.07 24.11 -15.57
C ALA A 542 -0.58 23.48 -16.89
N ILE A 543 -0.23 22.19 -16.84
CA ILE A 543 0.62 21.54 -17.83
C ILE A 543 -0.18 20.45 -18.55
N PRO A 544 -0.40 20.57 -19.87
CA PRO A 544 -1.07 19.53 -20.65
C PRO A 544 -0.09 18.39 -21.00
N PHE A 545 -0.38 17.19 -20.53
CA PHE A 545 0.26 15.94 -20.94
C PHE A 545 -0.36 15.43 -22.25
N SER A 546 -0.11 16.18 -23.34
CA SER A 546 -0.70 15.90 -24.67
C SER A 546 0.16 14.96 -25.53
N VAL A 547 1.47 14.96 -25.32
CA VAL A 547 2.46 14.17 -26.10
C VAL A 547 3.23 13.21 -25.20
N VAL A 548 3.57 13.65 -23.99
CA VAL A 548 4.27 12.86 -22.97
C VAL A 548 3.25 12.31 -21.97
N ARG A 549 3.43 11.06 -21.56
CA ARG A 549 2.60 10.45 -20.50
C ARG A 549 2.90 11.13 -19.15
N HIS A 550 1.87 11.25 -18.32
CA HIS A 550 1.97 11.79 -16.95
C HIS A 550 2.66 10.81 -15.98
N THR A 551 3.88 10.36 -16.29
CA THR A 551 4.65 9.49 -15.40
C THR A 551 5.09 10.23 -14.14
N ALA A 552 5.48 9.49 -13.10
CA ALA A 552 6.01 10.07 -11.87
C ALA A 552 7.19 11.04 -12.12
N ASP A 553 8.11 10.66 -13.02
CA ASP A 553 9.29 11.46 -13.37
C ASP A 553 8.91 12.77 -14.07
N GLU A 554 7.94 12.72 -14.98
CA GLU A 554 7.47 13.91 -15.69
C GLU A 554 6.71 14.86 -14.77
N ILE A 555 5.93 14.32 -13.83
CA ILE A 555 5.22 15.10 -12.81
C ILE A 555 6.21 15.84 -11.92
N ILE A 556 7.24 15.15 -11.39
CA ILE A 556 8.20 15.82 -10.51
C ILE A 556 9.06 16.84 -11.24
N LEU A 557 9.46 16.52 -12.48
CA LEU A 557 10.19 17.43 -13.33
C LEU A 557 9.37 18.70 -13.63
N ALA A 558 8.10 18.53 -13.97
CA ALA A 558 7.15 19.62 -14.16
C ALA A 558 7.01 20.50 -12.91
N THR A 559 6.88 19.90 -11.72
CA THR A 559 6.78 20.61 -10.45
C THR A 559 8.06 21.39 -10.14
N LYS A 560 9.23 20.76 -10.22
CA LYS A 560 10.51 21.43 -9.92
C LYS A 560 10.81 22.59 -10.88
N ARG A 561 10.53 22.41 -12.17
CA ARG A 561 10.60 23.48 -13.17
C ARG A 561 9.66 24.63 -12.82
N ALA A 562 8.40 24.34 -12.48
CA ALA A 562 7.41 25.36 -12.13
C ALA A 562 7.81 26.15 -10.87
N CYS A 563 8.29 25.47 -9.82
CA CYS A 563 8.77 26.09 -8.60
C CYS A 563 10.00 26.96 -8.85
N SER A 564 11.01 26.45 -9.55
CA SER A 564 12.25 27.19 -9.79
C SER A 564 12.02 28.44 -10.67
N LEU A 565 11.16 28.34 -11.68
CA LEU A 565 10.76 29.49 -12.50
C LEU A 565 10.04 30.59 -11.70
N MET A 566 9.49 30.22 -10.54
CA MET A 566 8.78 31.11 -9.64
C MET A 566 9.65 31.58 -8.45
N GLY A 567 10.94 31.23 -8.44
CA GLY A 567 11.88 31.58 -7.37
C GLY A 567 11.69 30.76 -6.09
N ILE A 568 11.04 29.60 -6.18
CA ILE A 568 10.90 28.66 -5.06
C ILE A 568 12.00 27.61 -5.21
N GLY A 569 13.18 27.94 -4.72
CA GLY A 569 14.39 27.13 -4.87
C GLY A 569 15.00 27.17 -6.28
N SER A 570 16.17 26.55 -6.43
CA SER A 570 16.81 26.33 -7.73
C SER A 570 16.58 24.90 -8.20
N PHE A 571 16.44 24.71 -9.51
CA PHE A 571 16.46 23.40 -10.14
C PHE A 571 17.08 23.52 -11.54
N ILE A 572 18.12 22.72 -11.80
CA ILE A 572 18.71 22.54 -13.13
C ILE A 572 18.53 21.07 -13.50
N GLU A 573 17.85 20.83 -14.61
CA GLU A 573 17.56 19.48 -15.07
C GLU A 573 18.84 18.71 -15.40
N GLY A 574 18.95 17.49 -14.86
CA GLY A 574 20.13 16.63 -15.03
C GLY A 574 21.28 16.90 -14.04
N GLU A 575 21.19 17.94 -13.18
CA GLU A 575 22.23 18.27 -12.21
C GLU A 575 21.71 18.17 -10.76
N SER A 576 21.84 16.98 -10.17
CA SER A 576 21.38 16.66 -8.81
C SER A 576 21.83 17.61 -7.67
N PRO A 577 23.03 18.24 -7.65
CA PRO A 577 23.44 19.09 -6.52
C PRO A 577 22.77 20.48 -6.50
N PHE A 578 21.99 20.85 -7.54
CA PHE A 578 21.36 22.18 -7.64
C PHE A 578 19.85 22.17 -7.40
N ASP A 579 19.28 21.04 -7.01
CA ASP A 579 17.86 20.92 -6.69
C ASP A 579 17.60 21.25 -5.23
N THR A 580 17.19 22.49 -4.96
CA THR A 580 16.82 22.94 -3.61
C THR A 580 15.31 23.10 -3.47
N VAL A 581 14.51 22.74 -4.47
CA VAL A 581 13.05 23.00 -4.46
C VAL A 581 12.39 22.29 -3.27
N SER A 582 12.80 21.05 -2.98
CA SER A 582 12.30 20.28 -1.84
C SER A 582 12.58 20.95 -0.48
N ASP A 583 13.65 21.74 -0.36
CA ASP A 583 13.98 22.46 0.89
C ASP A 583 13.11 23.70 1.10
N PHE A 584 12.50 24.23 0.02
CA PHE A 584 11.69 25.46 0.05
C PHE A 584 10.18 25.20 0.05
N VAL A 585 9.74 23.97 -0.18
CA VAL A 585 8.33 23.59 -0.13
C VAL A 585 8.03 22.97 1.23
N HIS A 586 7.12 23.59 2.00
CA HIS A 586 6.73 23.12 3.33
C HIS A 586 6.04 21.75 3.28
N ALA A 587 5.05 21.64 2.41
CA ALA A 587 4.22 20.46 2.29
C ALA A 587 3.59 20.38 0.89
N THR A 588 3.23 19.17 0.47
CA THR A 588 2.46 18.95 -0.75
C THR A 588 1.12 18.31 -0.46
N THR A 589 0.13 18.53 -1.32
CA THR A 589 -1.17 17.87 -1.22
C THR A 589 -1.64 17.42 -2.59
N SER A 590 -1.80 16.11 -2.78
CA SER A 590 -2.29 15.54 -4.05
C SER A 590 -3.43 14.56 -3.82
N ASP A 591 -4.14 14.20 -4.88
CA ASP A 591 -4.96 12.99 -4.84
C ASP A 591 -4.10 11.73 -4.68
N SER A 592 -4.76 10.58 -4.54
CA SER A 592 -4.10 9.29 -4.34
C SER A 592 -3.69 8.61 -5.66
N ALA A 593 -3.62 9.35 -6.77
CA ALA A 593 -3.22 8.76 -8.05
C ALA A 593 -1.74 8.32 -8.01
N SER A 594 -1.46 7.09 -8.44
CA SER A 594 -0.15 6.43 -8.27
C SER A 594 1.03 7.24 -8.85
N ASN A 595 0.83 7.89 -9.99
CA ASN A 595 1.86 8.68 -10.66
C ASN A 595 2.19 9.97 -9.89
N ILE A 596 1.20 10.73 -9.40
CA ILE A 596 1.46 11.97 -8.67
C ILE A 596 2.03 11.68 -7.29
N VAL A 597 1.50 10.66 -6.61
CA VAL A 597 2.04 10.19 -5.33
C VAL A 597 3.50 9.78 -5.49
N SER A 598 3.83 9.04 -6.55
CA SER A 598 5.21 8.62 -6.82
C SER A 598 6.12 9.76 -7.22
N GLY A 599 5.66 10.69 -8.05
CA GLY A 599 6.44 11.86 -8.46
C GLY A 599 6.74 12.79 -7.28
N TRP A 600 5.77 12.98 -6.38
CA TRP A 600 5.92 13.88 -5.25
C TRP A 600 6.53 13.25 -3.99
N LYS A 601 7.05 12.02 -4.08
CA LYS A 601 7.75 11.32 -2.97
C LYS A 601 8.93 12.11 -2.38
N CYS A 602 9.53 13.03 -3.13
CA CYS A 602 10.64 13.86 -2.65
C CYS A 602 10.21 15.11 -1.86
N PHE A 603 8.90 15.29 -1.62
CA PHE A 603 8.36 16.32 -0.76
C PHE A 603 7.65 15.70 0.44
N ASP A 604 7.49 16.45 1.53
CA ASP A 604 6.62 16.08 2.65
C ASP A 604 5.15 16.20 2.20
N GLY A 605 4.61 15.11 1.66
CA GLY A 605 3.28 15.06 1.07
C GLY A 605 2.17 14.61 2.02
N HIS A 606 0.99 15.14 1.79
CA HIS A 606 -0.26 14.74 2.43
C HIS A 606 -1.30 14.34 1.37
N GLU A 607 -2.18 13.42 1.74
CA GLU A 607 -3.29 13.03 0.89
C GLU A 607 -4.39 14.11 0.88
N CYS A 608 -5.05 14.26 -0.26
CA CYS A 608 -6.18 15.15 -0.41
C CYS A 608 -7.38 14.64 0.41
N ASN A 609 -7.72 15.34 1.49
CA ASN A 609 -8.89 14.99 2.32
C ASN A 609 -10.20 15.00 1.54
N CYS A 610 -10.33 15.85 0.52
CA CYS A 610 -11.52 15.81 -0.35
C CYS A 610 -11.61 14.51 -1.15
N HIS A 611 -10.46 13.98 -1.58
CA HIS A 611 -10.38 12.69 -2.27
C HIS A 611 -10.69 11.54 -1.31
N ILE A 612 -10.14 11.56 -0.09
CA ILE A 612 -10.46 10.56 0.96
C ILE A 612 -11.96 10.51 1.26
N ILE A 613 -12.60 11.68 1.43
CA ILE A 613 -14.05 11.76 1.67
C ILE A 613 -14.82 11.21 0.45
N ALA A 614 -14.38 11.53 -0.77
CA ALA A 614 -15.01 11.00 -1.98
C ALA A 614 -14.88 9.47 -2.07
N LEU A 615 -13.72 8.89 -1.73
CA LEU A 615 -13.51 7.44 -1.68
C LEU A 615 -14.40 6.76 -0.62
N ALA A 616 -14.55 7.38 0.55
CA ALA A 616 -15.47 6.88 1.58
C ALA A 616 -16.93 6.85 1.09
N VAL A 617 -17.35 7.88 0.35
CA VAL A 617 -18.68 7.92 -0.27
C VAL A 617 -18.81 6.83 -1.34
N ILE A 618 -17.80 6.59 -2.17
CA ILE A 618 -17.83 5.50 -3.16
C ILE A 618 -18.04 4.15 -2.46
N LYS A 619 -17.32 3.89 -1.37
CA LYS A 619 -17.49 2.67 -0.57
C LYS A 619 -18.88 2.55 0.04
N TYR A 620 -19.47 3.64 0.49
CA TYR A 620 -20.86 3.66 0.93
C TYR A 620 -21.83 3.29 -0.21
N LEU A 621 -21.65 3.86 -1.40
CA LEU A 621 -22.50 3.57 -2.57
C LEU A 621 -22.35 2.12 -3.07
N GLU A 622 -21.21 1.47 -2.80
CA GLU A 622 -20.95 0.05 -3.09
C GLU A 622 -21.59 -0.91 -2.06
N SER A 623 -22.11 -0.40 -0.94
CA SER A 623 -22.67 -1.24 0.12
C SER A 623 -23.92 -2.02 -0.33
N PRO A 624 -24.17 -3.25 0.17
CA PRO A 624 -25.26 -4.11 -0.30
C PRO A 624 -26.66 -3.49 -0.25
N GLY A 625 -26.91 -2.57 0.69
CA GLY A 625 -28.20 -1.88 0.83
C GLY A 625 -28.43 -0.73 -0.16
N VAL A 626 -27.37 -0.23 -0.80
CA VAL A 626 -27.40 0.98 -1.64
C VAL A 626 -27.04 0.67 -3.09
N CYS A 627 -26.14 -0.30 -3.31
CA CYS A 627 -25.49 -0.51 -4.60
C CYS A 627 -26.45 -0.88 -5.73
N ASN A 628 -27.54 -1.59 -5.45
CA ASN A 628 -28.53 -1.96 -6.46
C ASN A 628 -29.31 -0.74 -6.98
N ALA A 629 -29.75 0.14 -6.09
CA ALA A 629 -30.43 1.38 -6.47
C ALA A 629 -29.50 2.31 -7.27
N ILE A 630 -28.22 2.39 -6.88
CA ILE A 630 -27.21 3.18 -7.58
C ILE A 630 -26.87 2.59 -8.96
N LYS A 631 -26.79 1.26 -9.11
CA LYS A 631 -26.59 0.60 -10.42
C LYS A 631 -27.72 0.94 -11.39
N LYS A 632 -28.96 0.81 -10.94
CA LYS A 632 -30.15 1.21 -11.72
C LYS A 632 -30.08 2.68 -12.11
N LEU A 633 -29.78 3.55 -11.15
CA LEU A 633 -29.65 4.99 -11.40
C LEU A 633 -28.61 5.31 -12.49
N ARG A 634 -27.44 4.65 -12.44
CA ARG A 634 -26.41 4.79 -13.48
C ARG A 634 -26.94 4.36 -14.83
N GLY A 635 -27.54 3.17 -14.94
CA GLY A 635 -28.11 2.67 -16.19
C GLY A 635 -29.18 3.59 -16.80
N MET A 636 -29.98 4.26 -15.98
CA MET A 636 -30.94 5.30 -16.43
C MET A 636 -30.22 6.56 -16.93
N THR A 637 -29.18 7.00 -16.22
CA THR A 637 -28.35 8.14 -16.61
C THR A 637 -27.64 7.88 -17.94
N THR A 638 -27.05 6.70 -18.11
CA THR A 638 -26.47 6.21 -19.36
C THR A 638 -27.49 6.27 -20.50
N HIS A 639 -28.73 5.86 -20.25
CA HIS A 639 -29.80 5.90 -21.25
C HIS A 639 -30.08 7.33 -21.74
N PHE A 640 -30.29 8.29 -20.84
CA PHE A 640 -30.58 9.68 -21.25
C PHE A 640 -29.36 10.40 -21.84
N ASN A 641 -28.14 9.95 -21.52
CA ASN A 641 -26.92 10.45 -22.14
C ASN A 641 -26.76 9.94 -23.59
N HIS A 642 -27.14 8.70 -23.89
CA HIS A 642 -26.98 8.15 -25.25
C HIS A 642 -28.22 8.29 -26.14
N SER A 643 -29.41 8.43 -25.55
CA SER A 643 -30.66 8.56 -26.28
C SER A 643 -31.03 10.03 -26.49
N VAL A 644 -30.71 10.58 -27.66
CA VAL A 644 -31.13 11.94 -28.05
C VAL A 644 -32.64 12.11 -27.90
N ILE A 645 -33.42 11.10 -28.30
CA ILE A 645 -34.88 11.10 -28.20
C ILE A 645 -35.31 11.02 -26.72
N GLY A 646 -34.71 10.12 -25.94
CA GLY A 646 -35.02 9.98 -24.52
C GLY A 646 -34.75 11.27 -23.74
N ARG A 647 -33.65 11.96 -24.07
CA ARG A 647 -33.30 13.25 -23.48
C ARG A 647 -34.30 14.35 -23.82
N HIS A 648 -34.74 14.45 -25.08
CA HIS A 648 -35.77 15.43 -25.46
C HIS A 648 -37.08 15.18 -24.71
N LEU A 649 -37.52 13.92 -24.65
CA LEU A 649 -38.74 13.56 -23.94
C LEU A 649 -38.64 13.81 -22.43
N LEU A 650 -37.48 13.57 -21.82
CA LEU A 650 -37.24 13.93 -20.42
C LEU A 650 -37.34 15.45 -20.21
N HIS A 651 -36.78 16.25 -21.12
CA HIS A 651 -36.92 17.71 -21.10
C HIS A 651 -38.37 18.16 -21.30
N ASP A 652 -39.15 17.49 -22.14
CA ASP A 652 -40.58 17.74 -22.30
C ASP A 652 -41.33 17.46 -20.98
N CYS A 653 -40.99 16.37 -20.28
CA CYS A 653 -41.53 16.06 -18.95
C CYS A 653 -41.15 17.14 -17.91
N GLN A 654 -39.90 17.61 -17.91
CA GLN A 654 -39.46 18.71 -17.03
C GLN A 654 -40.25 19.99 -17.31
N ALA A 655 -40.37 20.39 -18.58
CA ALA A 655 -41.07 21.61 -18.98
C ALA A 655 -42.57 21.57 -18.64
N LYS A 656 -43.21 20.40 -18.81
CA LYS A 656 -44.64 20.21 -18.55
C LYS A 656 -45.03 20.43 -17.07
N TYR A 657 -44.10 20.20 -16.15
CA TYR A 657 -44.33 20.32 -14.70
C TYR A 657 -43.56 21.49 -14.07
N GLU A 658 -43.05 22.42 -14.89
CA GLU A 658 -42.28 23.58 -14.44
C GLU A 658 -41.05 23.19 -13.59
N LEU A 659 -40.48 22.00 -13.85
CA LEU A 659 -39.25 21.54 -13.22
C LEU A 659 -38.04 22.21 -13.88
N THR A 660 -36.97 22.40 -13.11
CA THR A 660 -35.72 22.98 -13.62
C THR A 660 -35.19 22.17 -14.80
N SER A 661 -35.02 22.82 -15.95
CA SER A 661 -34.49 22.18 -17.15
C SER A 661 -32.98 21.96 -17.00
N THR A 662 -32.62 20.78 -16.51
CA THR A 662 -31.23 20.34 -16.36
C THR A 662 -30.97 19.15 -17.27
N SER A 663 -29.79 19.09 -17.91
CA SER A 663 -29.35 17.95 -18.72
C SER A 663 -28.84 16.79 -17.86
N PRO A 664 -28.88 15.53 -18.36
CA PRO A 664 -28.51 14.36 -17.57
C PRO A 664 -27.06 14.48 -17.09
N PRO A 665 -26.78 14.09 -15.82
CA PRO A 665 -25.40 14.08 -15.36
C PRO A 665 -24.58 13.18 -16.29
N GLN A 666 -23.42 13.63 -16.75
CA GLN A 666 -22.57 12.81 -17.62
C GLN A 666 -22.00 11.63 -16.83
N ASP A 667 -22.16 10.42 -17.38
CA ASP A 667 -21.71 9.15 -16.79
C ASP A 667 -20.17 9.11 -16.56
N ASN A 668 -19.42 9.91 -17.32
CA ASN A 668 -17.96 9.82 -17.43
C ASN A 668 -17.20 10.87 -16.60
N ALA A 669 -17.89 11.85 -16.00
CA ALA A 669 -17.20 13.02 -15.41
C ALA A 669 -16.67 12.78 -13.98
N THR A 670 -16.94 11.61 -13.39
CA THR A 670 -16.70 11.36 -11.98
C THR A 670 -16.39 9.90 -11.67
N PRO A 671 -15.13 9.57 -11.31
CA PRO A 671 -14.83 8.43 -10.44
C PRO A 671 -15.68 8.38 -9.16
N GLY A 672 -16.21 9.52 -8.70
CA GLY A 672 -17.13 9.62 -7.56
C GLY A 672 -18.58 9.89 -7.96
N GLY A 673 -19.30 8.88 -8.44
CA GLY A 673 -20.71 8.93 -8.89
C GLY A 673 -21.76 9.40 -7.87
N TRP A 674 -21.38 10.07 -6.79
CA TRP A 674 -22.27 10.62 -5.78
C TRP A 674 -22.95 11.92 -6.21
N LYS A 675 -22.30 12.78 -7.00
CA LYS A 675 -22.96 13.98 -7.57
C LYS A 675 -24.09 13.60 -8.55
N GLY A 676 -23.93 12.49 -9.28
CA GLY A 676 -24.99 11.95 -10.13
C GLY A 676 -26.20 11.47 -9.32
N ALA A 677 -25.97 10.82 -8.16
CA ALA A 677 -27.03 10.43 -7.24
C ALA A 677 -27.79 11.62 -6.65
N PHE A 678 -27.06 12.69 -6.29
CA PHE A 678 -27.65 13.94 -5.84
C PHE A 678 -28.54 14.59 -6.92
N LEU A 679 -28.02 14.77 -8.14
CA LEU A 679 -28.76 15.39 -9.24
C LEU A 679 -29.97 14.57 -9.67
N MET A 680 -29.88 13.24 -9.65
CA MET A 680 -31.01 12.39 -10.05
C MET A 680 -32.11 12.32 -8.98
N ALA A 681 -31.80 12.60 -7.70
CA ALA A 681 -32.83 12.78 -6.69
C ALA A 681 -33.75 13.98 -7.00
N GLU A 682 -33.19 15.05 -7.56
CA GLU A 682 -33.94 16.22 -8.06
C GLU A 682 -34.76 15.92 -9.33
N TRP A 683 -34.47 14.78 -9.99
CA TRP A 683 -35.10 14.39 -11.25
C TRP A 683 -36.19 13.35 -11.07
N LYS A 684 -36.42 12.91 -9.84
CA LYS A 684 -37.37 11.85 -9.51
C LYS A 684 -38.73 12.10 -10.17
N GLU A 685 -39.30 13.30 -10.04
CA GLU A 685 -40.61 13.59 -10.64
C GLU A 685 -40.57 13.50 -12.17
N ALA A 686 -39.56 14.10 -12.82
CA ALA A 686 -39.43 14.09 -14.27
C ALA A 686 -39.27 12.67 -14.84
N VAL A 687 -38.49 11.84 -14.16
CA VAL A 687 -38.23 10.44 -14.56
C VAL A 687 -39.46 9.57 -14.34
N GLN A 688 -40.17 9.73 -13.22
CA GLN A 688 -41.42 9.02 -12.97
C GLN A 688 -42.50 9.38 -14.00
N LEU A 689 -42.52 10.63 -14.45
CA LEU A 689 -43.39 11.07 -15.55
C LEU A 689 -42.99 10.47 -16.90
N TYR A 690 -41.69 10.43 -17.20
CA TYR A 690 -41.17 9.78 -18.39
C TYR A 690 -41.61 8.30 -18.46
N ASP A 691 -41.56 7.59 -17.33
CA ASP A 691 -42.02 6.20 -17.23
C ASP A 691 -43.50 6.03 -17.57
N VAL A 692 -44.33 6.97 -17.12
CA VAL A 692 -45.79 6.93 -17.32
C VAL A 692 -46.20 7.37 -18.73
N GLU A 693 -45.60 8.43 -19.26
CA GLU A 693 -45.98 9.03 -20.54
C GLU A 693 -45.33 8.34 -21.74
N HIS A 694 -44.19 7.68 -21.54
CA HIS A 694 -43.42 7.05 -22.61
C HIS A 694 -43.10 5.56 -22.39
N PRO A 695 -44.04 4.72 -21.92
CA PRO A 695 -43.77 3.34 -21.50
C PRO A 695 -43.24 2.45 -22.63
N LYS A 696 -43.67 2.70 -23.88
CA LYS A 696 -43.17 1.96 -25.06
C LYS A 696 -41.72 2.31 -25.39
N LYS A 697 -41.28 3.55 -25.18
CA LYS A 697 -39.89 3.96 -25.43
C LYS A 697 -38.98 3.58 -24.27
N ALA A 698 -39.48 3.62 -23.04
CA ALA A 698 -38.85 3.02 -21.87
C ALA A 698 -38.56 1.50 -22.07
N ALA A 699 -39.43 0.79 -22.80
CA ALA A 699 -39.29 -0.65 -23.04
C ALA A 699 -38.45 -1.05 -24.29
N THR A 700 -38.28 -0.16 -25.27
CA THR A 700 -37.74 -0.53 -26.61
C THR A 700 -36.44 0.16 -27.02
N ALA A 701 -36.01 1.19 -26.29
CA ALA A 701 -34.76 1.87 -26.61
C ALA A 701 -33.55 1.05 -26.14
N VAL A 702 -32.94 0.31 -27.07
CA VAL A 702 -31.64 -0.32 -26.87
C VAL A 702 -30.54 0.72 -27.03
N ASN A 703 -29.49 0.53 -26.23
CA ASN A 703 -28.09 0.92 -26.42
C ASN A 703 -27.53 1.72 -25.24
N ASN A 704 -27.67 1.19 -24.03
CA ASN A 704 -26.55 1.34 -23.12
C ASN A 704 -25.36 0.56 -23.72
N PRO A 705 -24.10 1.04 -23.57
CA PRO A 705 -22.92 0.36 -24.12
C PRO A 705 -22.76 -1.10 -23.66
N ASP A 706 -23.38 -1.46 -22.53
CA ASP A 706 -23.40 -2.80 -21.93
C ASP A 706 -24.51 -3.73 -22.49
N GLY A 707 -25.32 -3.25 -23.43
CA GLY A 707 -26.42 -4.01 -24.04
C GLY A 707 -27.72 -4.04 -23.24
N THR A 708 -27.78 -3.38 -22.09
CA THR A 708 -29.00 -3.27 -21.27
C THR A 708 -29.99 -2.25 -21.84
N LYS A 709 -31.27 -2.39 -21.48
CA LYS A 709 -32.36 -1.46 -21.83
C LYS A 709 -32.75 -0.62 -20.61
N TYR A 710 -33.38 0.52 -20.86
CA TYR A 710 -33.88 1.39 -19.80
C TYR A 710 -34.78 0.64 -18.79
N GLY A 711 -35.67 -0.23 -19.27
CA GLY A 711 -36.56 -1.03 -18.41
C GLY A 711 -35.83 -1.93 -17.40
N ASP A 712 -34.61 -2.39 -17.71
CA ASP A 712 -33.80 -3.21 -16.78
C ASP A 712 -33.32 -2.40 -15.57
N HIS A 713 -33.30 -1.07 -15.73
CA HIS A 713 -32.83 -0.10 -14.73
C HIS A 713 -33.96 0.69 -14.08
N GLN A 714 -35.22 0.36 -14.37
CA GLN A 714 -36.35 1.09 -13.80
C GLN A 714 -36.37 0.97 -12.27
N MET A 715 -36.49 2.11 -11.60
CA MET A 715 -36.44 2.19 -10.14
C MET A 715 -37.81 1.94 -9.52
N SER A 716 -37.86 1.06 -8.53
CA SER A 716 -39.02 0.88 -7.65
C SER A 716 -39.17 2.03 -6.66
N GLY A 717 -40.31 2.12 -5.96
CA GLY A 717 -40.49 3.08 -4.87
C GLY A 717 -39.39 2.97 -3.81
N CYS A 718 -39.03 1.74 -3.42
CA CYS A 718 -37.95 1.47 -2.47
C CYS A 718 -36.59 1.95 -2.98
N ASP A 719 -36.30 1.75 -4.28
CA ASP A 719 -35.04 2.25 -4.88
C ASP A 719 -34.95 3.79 -4.78
N TRP A 720 -36.07 4.48 -5.03
CA TRP A 720 -36.15 5.94 -4.90
C TRP A 720 -36.01 6.42 -3.46
N ASP A 721 -36.57 5.70 -2.50
CA ASP A 721 -36.42 6.02 -1.08
C ASP A 721 -34.95 5.86 -0.64
N VAL A 722 -34.28 4.79 -1.07
CA VAL A 722 -32.84 4.58 -0.82
C VAL A 722 -32.01 5.72 -1.42
N VAL A 723 -32.24 6.10 -2.68
CA VAL A 723 -31.50 7.20 -3.32
C VAL A 723 -31.77 8.52 -2.61
N ARG A 724 -33.02 8.81 -2.24
CA ARG A 724 -33.40 10.03 -1.52
C ARG A 724 -32.72 10.10 -0.15
N GLU A 725 -32.84 9.05 0.66
CA GLU A 725 -32.24 9.00 2.00
C GLU A 725 -30.71 9.07 1.94
N SER A 726 -30.10 8.32 1.03
CA SER A 726 -28.66 8.39 0.77
C SER A 726 -28.25 9.81 0.43
N THR A 727 -29.01 10.47 -0.45
CA THR A 727 -28.73 11.85 -0.88
C THR A 727 -28.77 12.82 0.29
N TYR A 728 -29.89 12.88 1.02
CA TYR A 728 -30.06 13.86 2.11
C TYR A 728 -29.17 13.61 3.31
N TYR A 729 -29.07 12.36 3.77
CA TYR A 729 -28.38 12.04 5.03
C TYR A 729 -26.89 11.81 4.86
N VAL A 730 -26.45 11.38 3.68
CA VAL A 730 -25.04 11.08 3.43
C VAL A 730 -24.47 12.07 2.44
N LEU A 731 -24.96 12.09 1.19
CA LEU A 731 -24.27 12.79 0.11
C LEU A 731 -24.23 14.30 0.29
N CYS A 732 -25.34 14.95 0.67
CA CYS A 732 -25.38 16.41 0.92
C CYS A 732 -24.37 16.83 1.98
N GLN A 733 -24.24 16.04 3.03
CA GLN A 733 -23.35 16.37 4.13
C GLN A 733 -21.87 16.21 3.72
N HIS A 734 -21.57 15.19 2.91
CA HIS A 734 -20.22 15.01 2.35
C HIS A 734 -19.89 16.08 1.31
N ALA A 735 -20.87 16.53 0.53
CA ALA A 735 -20.73 17.66 -0.39
C ALA A 735 -20.33 18.94 0.35
N ALA A 736 -21.08 19.31 1.40
CA ALA A 736 -20.79 20.49 2.21
C ALA A 736 -19.41 20.41 2.89
N ALA A 737 -19.02 19.22 3.35
CA ALA A 737 -17.69 18.99 3.92
C ALA A 737 -16.58 19.18 2.88
N ILE A 738 -16.78 18.64 1.67
CA ILE A 738 -15.86 18.80 0.56
C ILE A 738 -15.75 20.28 0.18
N ASP A 739 -16.87 21.00 0.05
CA ASP A 739 -16.87 22.43 -0.27
C ASP A 739 -16.12 23.25 0.78
N LEU A 740 -16.32 22.95 2.07
CA LEU A 740 -15.60 23.58 3.18
C LEU A 740 -14.09 23.35 3.10
N LEU A 741 -13.67 22.13 2.75
CA LEU A 741 -12.25 21.75 2.72
C LEU A 741 -11.52 22.24 1.45
N GLN A 742 -12.26 22.54 0.37
CA GLN A 742 -11.71 23.06 -0.88
C GLN A 742 -11.47 24.57 -0.87
N VAL A 743 -11.97 25.30 0.12
CA VAL A 743 -11.79 26.76 0.18
C VAL A 743 -10.32 27.10 0.30
N THR A 744 -9.80 27.91 -0.62
CA THR A 744 -8.38 28.28 -0.66
C THR A 744 -8.07 29.62 0.02
N LYS A 745 -9.11 30.43 0.28
CA LYS A 745 -8.99 31.77 0.87
C LYS A 745 -8.90 31.75 2.41
N THR A 746 -9.07 30.58 3.02
CA THR A 746 -9.06 30.38 4.48
C THR A 746 -8.27 29.12 4.82
N VAL A 747 -7.77 29.03 6.05
CA VAL A 747 -7.08 27.81 6.52
C VAL A 747 -8.10 26.69 6.72
N THR A 748 -8.05 25.65 5.87
CA THR A 748 -9.00 24.52 5.92
C THR A 748 -8.47 23.31 6.66
N VAL A 749 -7.15 23.18 6.83
CA VAL A 749 -6.51 22.04 7.52
C VAL A 749 -7.03 21.87 8.95
N SER A 750 -7.30 22.97 9.66
CA SER A 750 -7.88 22.95 11.00
C SER A 750 -9.32 22.42 11.05
N SER A 751 -10.02 22.41 9.92
CA SER A 751 -11.41 21.96 9.80
C SER A 751 -11.52 20.45 9.53
N ILE A 752 -10.42 19.75 9.22
CA ILE A 752 -10.42 18.31 8.92
C ILE A 752 -10.94 17.51 10.12
N LEU A 753 -10.34 17.70 11.31
CA LEU A 753 -10.75 16.97 12.51
C LEU A 753 -12.19 17.28 12.95
N PRO A 754 -12.67 18.54 12.95
CA PRO A 754 -14.09 18.85 13.15
C PRO A 754 -15.01 18.16 12.15
N VAL A 755 -14.67 18.15 10.86
CA VAL A 755 -15.46 17.48 9.81
C VAL A 755 -15.53 15.97 10.08
N ILE A 756 -14.42 15.32 10.38
CA ILE A 756 -14.38 13.87 10.69
C ILE A 756 -15.11 13.58 12.01
N GLY A 757 -14.83 14.37 13.05
CA GLY A 757 -15.43 14.20 14.38
C GLY A 757 -16.94 14.40 14.38
N GLY A 758 -17.44 15.41 13.68
CA GLY A 758 -18.88 15.64 13.53
C GLY A 758 -19.60 14.46 12.88
N ARG A 759 -18.92 13.75 11.97
CA ARG A 759 -19.43 12.55 11.30
C ARG A 759 -19.45 11.33 12.22
N ILE A 760 -18.37 11.08 12.95
CA ILE A 760 -18.27 9.94 13.87
C ILE A 760 -19.26 10.08 15.02
N TYR A 761 -19.39 11.28 15.59
CA TYR A 761 -20.14 11.51 16.82
C TYR A 761 -21.57 12.03 16.60
N LYS A 762 -22.02 12.19 15.34
CA LYS A 762 -23.30 12.84 14.99
C LYS A 762 -23.48 14.21 15.64
N VAL A 763 -22.38 14.93 15.86
CA VAL A 763 -22.38 16.28 16.42
C VAL A 763 -22.28 17.24 15.25
N ASP A 764 -23.18 18.22 15.17
CA ASP A 764 -23.10 19.28 14.16
C ASP A 764 -21.72 19.97 14.30
N PRO A 765 -20.88 20.02 13.25
CA PRO A 765 -19.55 20.60 13.32
C PRO A 765 -19.52 22.14 13.48
N CYS A 766 -20.68 22.79 13.55
CA CYS A 766 -20.84 24.23 13.79
C CYS A 766 -20.66 24.65 15.26
#